data_AF-A0A2D6XE08-F1
#
_entry.id   AF-A0A2D6XE08-F1
#
_cell.length_a   1.000
_cell.length_b   1.000
_cell.length_c   1.000
_cell.angle_alpha   90.00
_cell.angle_beta   90.00
_cell.angle_gamma   90.00
#
_symmetry.space_group_name_H-M   'P 1'
#
loop_
_entity.id
_entity.type
_entity.pdbx_description
1 polymer ?
#
loop_
_entity_poly.entity_id
_entity_poly.type
_entity_poly.pdbx_seq_one_letter_code
_entity_poly.pdbx_strand_id
1 'polypeptide(L)'
;MKKLNIKLILVFILLINMSLVLASPPSLPSTISPINGSSYFSNPTLSCTGSTDPESNEINYSIYYAEGIEHGLTVDRRLYYKLDDGAIWKDERNQYNGSVTGDVVNTTGKLGNGAYFTGVDDFVTLPNNAGFNIDSNFTINLWVKYGSSGSDSRQVFEPESGMYSPRVYEGDAGNDGKLIAYIGQSGGTITTGYTSSTYNDNNFHMVTYIWNTDTNTLNLRIDSTAESLSAVGSPTQISSSLDFGWGGTDDSGSNWLGYMDEIGVWNRALSAQEVADLYNSSYALYYDNFDDTGLNLLSNNQSGSTTFDMESLGLTSAFWNCKSCDNNSECSSFTDLIQVNTINFSECDGGNIAQQFNLLNETASQDLGNYTQDCAYTLTSGYDTKTYTFALAGQTFYSFCLNPLNVSVTLNGFCQYDSTLSGYSYARQYYFDDVILDGGTLRNYSFYQLEDALSTAITFSVTEAGVPLENRIIQIQRYDIATGNYRTVSMLKTDANGQDISYLEQTTAFYKVCIFEVGNPNPVYCSSAFHLTSDSYSIALTTSSALSWSSLVGVAHNLTFDSGSDQFELTYSDPNEKTTQFCLDVFEERFTQRVLVSSNCLSANSGTVQTSVDAINGTTYSAFAFATLFTNTSGQYVADNFLLSQITHSYGMSEAFQNNGLFFIWLLVAIFSLLAFYSPSLALLLAPLPVIFGSFSGIIAIPMGTAFALYLGFIILAVIVGGKE
;
A
#
# COMPACT_ATOMS: atom_id res chain seq x y z
N MET A 1 14.57 -7.98 -69.65
CA MET A 1 14.91 -8.36 -68.26
C MET A 1 16.08 -7.61 -67.61
N LYS A 2 16.66 -6.53 -68.18
CA LYS A 2 17.68 -5.70 -67.46
C LYS A 2 17.32 -4.23 -67.20
N LYS A 3 16.22 -3.71 -67.78
CA LYS A 3 15.73 -2.33 -67.53
C LYS A 3 14.57 -2.22 -66.54
N LEU A 4 13.95 -3.34 -66.15
CA LEU A 4 12.81 -3.34 -65.22
C LEU A 4 13.27 -3.26 -63.74
N ASN A 5 14.48 -3.74 -63.42
CA ASN A 5 15.01 -3.72 -62.05
C ASN A 5 15.53 -2.36 -61.59
N ILE A 6 15.93 -1.46 -62.49
CA ILE A 6 16.48 -0.15 -62.08
C ILE A 6 15.36 0.81 -61.67
N LYS A 7 14.19 0.76 -62.32
CA LYS A 7 13.01 1.54 -61.88
C LYS A 7 12.43 1.00 -60.57
N LEU A 8 12.44 -0.31 -60.36
CA LEU A 8 11.97 -0.89 -59.10
C LEU A 8 12.92 -0.55 -57.93
N ILE A 9 14.25 -0.56 -58.17
CA ILE A 9 15.26 -0.17 -57.18
C ILE A 9 15.22 1.35 -56.91
N LEU A 10 15.00 2.20 -57.91
CA LEU A 10 14.83 3.65 -57.67
C LEU A 10 13.52 3.99 -56.96
N VAL A 11 12.44 3.24 -57.20
CA VAL A 11 11.19 3.37 -56.43
C VAL A 11 11.38 2.86 -54.99
N PHE A 12 12.17 1.81 -54.79
CA PHE A 12 12.54 1.33 -53.44
C PHE A 12 13.46 2.32 -52.71
N ILE A 13 14.41 2.97 -53.40
CA ILE A 13 15.31 3.99 -52.82
C ILE A 13 14.56 5.32 -52.56
N LEU A 14 13.56 5.69 -53.38
CA LEU A 14 12.67 6.82 -53.06
C LEU A 14 11.69 6.50 -51.92
N LEU A 15 11.26 5.24 -51.76
CA LEU A 15 10.42 4.81 -50.63
C LEU A 15 11.20 4.66 -49.31
N ILE A 16 12.53 4.47 -49.37
CA ILE A 16 13.40 4.43 -48.18
C ILE A 16 13.79 5.84 -47.69
N ASN A 17 13.69 6.87 -48.55
CA ASN A 17 13.94 8.28 -48.16
C ASN A 17 12.66 9.10 -47.94
N MET A 18 11.50 8.46 -47.95
CA MET A 18 10.26 9.04 -47.45
C MET A 18 9.98 8.47 -46.07
N SER A 19 10.91 8.73 -45.14
CA SER A 19 10.51 8.89 -43.75
C SER A 19 9.55 10.08 -43.75
N LEU A 20 8.25 9.81 -43.85
CA LEU A 20 7.36 10.57 -42.99
C LEU A 20 8.00 10.42 -41.61
N VAL A 21 8.56 11.49 -41.08
CA VAL A 21 8.55 11.68 -39.63
C VAL A 21 7.07 11.78 -39.30
N LEU A 22 6.41 10.62 -39.21
CA LEU A 22 5.32 10.48 -38.28
C LEU A 22 6.02 10.75 -36.96
N ALA A 23 5.79 11.92 -36.38
CA ALA A 23 6.16 12.18 -35.01
C ALA A 23 5.70 10.95 -34.22
N SER A 24 6.66 10.16 -33.76
CA SER A 24 6.33 9.07 -32.86
C SER A 24 5.98 9.75 -31.55
N PRO A 25 4.78 9.54 -30.98
CA PRO A 25 4.44 10.17 -29.72
C PRO A 25 5.54 9.83 -28.70
N PRO A 26 5.90 10.78 -27.83
CA PRO A 26 6.92 10.57 -26.81
C PRO A 26 6.63 9.30 -26.01
N SER A 27 7.68 8.56 -25.65
CA SER A 27 7.52 7.30 -24.92
C SER A 27 6.96 7.56 -23.52
N LEU A 28 5.94 6.79 -23.11
CA LEU A 28 5.49 6.75 -21.72
C LEU A 28 6.70 6.59 -20.78
N PRO A 29 6.80 7.40 -19.71
CA PRO A 29 7.86 7.25 -18.71
C PRO A 29 7.91 5.80 -18.21
N SER A 30 9.07 5.16 -18.30
CA SER A 30 9.19 3.71 -18.15
C SER A 30 9.67 3.24 -16.78
N THR A 31 10.13 4.15 -15.91
CA THR A 31 10.63 3.79 -14.58
C THR A 31 10.37 4.87 -13.54
N ILE A 32 9.59 4.49 -12.52
CA ILE A 32 9.58 5.12 -11.20
C ILE A 32 10.30 4.15 -10.28
N SER A 33 11.39 4.58 -9.65
CA SER A 33 11.99 3.77 -8.58
C SER A 33 12.72 4.62 -7.53
N PRO A 34 12.42 4.42 -6.22
CA PRO A 34 11.35 3.57 -5.68
C PRO A 34 9.98 4.30 -5.68
N ILE A 35 8.78 3.73 -5.92
CA ILE A 35 8.10 2.43 -5.67
C ILE A 35 7.00 2.63 -4.61
N ASN A 36 5.80 2.09 -4.85
CA ASN A 36 4.71 1.80 -3.90
C ASN A 36 4.88 2.33 -2.46
N GLY A 37 4.12 3.36 -2.10
CA GLY A 37 3.51 3.54 -0.78
C GLY A 37 4.45 3.79 0.42
N SER A 38 4.44 5.06 0.87
CA SER A 38 4.86 5.57 2.19
C SER A 38 6.37 5.67 2.46
N SER A 39 6.86 6.91 2.53
CA SER A 39 7.96 7.25 3.43
C SER A 39 7.39 7.58 4.81
N TYR A 40 8.15 7.27 5.86
CA TYR A 40 7.66 7.33 7.23
C TYR A 40 8.40 8.35 8.09
N PHE A 41 9.61 8.78 7.76
CA PHE A 41 10.37 9.75 8.55
C PHE A 41 10.96 10.90 7.74
N SER A 42 11.26 10.64 6.47
CA SER A 42 11.83 11.57 5.51
C SER A 42 10.91 11.73 4.31
N ASN A 43 11.00 12.85 3.62
CA ASN A 43 10.18 13.12 2.46
C ASN A 43 10.62 12.27 1.26
N PRO A 44 9.68 11.74 0.46
CA PRO A 44 10.06 10.94 -0.70
C PRO A 44 10.75 11.82 -1.73
N THR A 45 11.91 11.37 -2.23
CA THR A 45 12.55 11.98 -3.40
C THR A 45 11.83 11.52 -4.65
N LEU A 46 11.20 12.45 -5.37
CA LEU A 46 10.52 12.15 -6.62
C LEU A 46 11.48 12.24 -7.80
N SER A 47 11.49 11.22 -8.65
CA SER A 47 12.29 11.20 -9.87
C SER A 47 11.47 10.66 -11.04
N CYS A 48 11.55 11.34 -12.18
CA CYS A 48 11.02 10.83 -13.44
C CYS A 48 12.15 10.52 -14.40
N THR A 49 12.16 9.29 -14.91
CA THR A 49 13.20 8.76 -15.78
C THR A 49 12.58 8.01 -16.95
N GLY A 50 13.34 7.89 -18.05
CA GLY A 50 12.95 7.07 -19.20
C GLY A 50 12.04 7.74 -20.24
N SER A 51 11.85 9.07 -20.18
CA SER A 51 11.31 9.81 -21.32
C SER A 51 12.45 10.12 -22.30
N THR A 52 12.33 9.63 -23.53
CA THR A 52 13.23 9.99 -24.63
C THR A 52 12.44 10.72 -25.68
N ASP A 53 12.82 11.96 -25.97
CA ASP A 53 12.44 12.63 -27.22
C ASP A 53 13.41 12.20 -28.32
N PRO A 54 12.96 11.50 -29.38
CA PRO A 54 13.79 11.17 -30.55
C PRO A 54 14.42 12.40 -31.22
N GLU A 55 13.84 13.59 -31.02
CA GLU A 55 14.27 14.86 -31.61
C GLU A 55 15.15 15.71 -30.68
N SER A 56 15.46 15.24 -29.46
CA SER A 56 16.35 15.91 -28.49
C SER A 56 15.88 17.30 -28.00
N ASN A 57 14.58 17.56 -27.88
CA ASN A 57 14.04 18.80 -27.33
C ASN A 57 13.82 18.77 -25.80
N GLU A 58 13.33 19.90 -25.27
CA GLU A 58 13.15 20.17 -23.83
C GLU A 58 12.03 19.29 -23.23
N ILE A 59 12.37 18.45 -22.25
CA ILE A 59 11.40 17.65 -21.50
C ILE A 59 10.99 18.47 -20.26
N ASN A 60 9.68 18.65 -20.05
CA ASN A 60 9.14 19.45 -18.95
C ASN A 60 8.58 18.54 -17.85
N TYR A 61 9.05 18.69 -16.62
CA TYR A 61 8.49 17.99 -15.46
C TYR A 61 7.76 18.97 -14.55
N SER A 62 6.60 18.57 -14.04
CA SER A 62 5.80 19.41 -13.13
C SER A 62 5.21 18.60 -11.97
N ILE A 63 5.39 19.09 -10.74
CA ILE A 63 4.67 18.56 -9.58
C ILE A 63 3.45 19.41 -9.33
N TYR A 64 2.31 18.75 -9.16
CA TYR A 64 1.10 19.38 -8.67
C TYR A 64 0.76 18.86 -7.28
N TYR A 65 0.05 19.66 -6.52
CA TYR A 65 -0.62 19.19 -5.32
C TYR A 65 -2.01 19.79 -5.32
N ALA A 66 -2.97 18.99 -4.87
CA ALA A 66 -4.30 19.46 -4.51
C ALA A 66 -4.45 19.10 -3.04
N GLU A 67 -4.71 20.10 -2.20
CA GLU A 67 -5.23 19.84 -0.86
C GLU A 67 -6.69 19.42 -1.02
N GLY A 68 -7.04 18.21 -0.57
CA GLY A 68 -8.45 17.79 -0.46
C GLY A 68 -8.98 16.86 -1.56
N ILE A 69 -10.22 16.43 -1.31
CA ILE A 69 -10.92 15.19 -1.73
C ILE A 69 -11.38 15.20 -3.21
N GLU A 70 -10.63 15.81 -4.12
CA GLU A 70 -11.13 15.98 -5.51
C GLU A 70 -10.97 14.72 -6.38
N HIS A 71 -10.08 13.78 -6.04
CA HIS A 71 -9.68 12.73 -6.99
C HIS A 71 -10.50 11.43 -6.97
N GLY A 72 -11.20 11.11 -5.88
CA GLY A 72 -12.16 9.99 -5.90
C GLY A 72 -13.31 10.26 -6.88
N LEU A 73 -13.69 11.53 -7.01
CA LEU A 73 -14.82 12.02 -7.80
C LEU A 73 -14.45 12.40 -9.25
N THR A 74 -13.16 12.39 -9.61
CA THR A 74 -12.67 12.56 -10.99
C THR A 74 -12.41 11.22 -11.68
N VAL A 75 -12.06 10.15 -10.93
CA VAL A 75 -11.91 8.78 -11.46
C VAL A 75 -13.28 8.20 -11.83
N ASP A 76 -13.37 7.62 -13.04
CA ASP A 76 -14.60 7.10 -13.67
C ASP A 76 -15.71 8.14 -13.90
N ARG A 77 -15.40 9.44 -13.78
CA ARG A 77 -16.29 10.54 -14.20
C ARG A 77 -16.35 10.61 -15.72
N ARG A 78 -17.56 10.46 -16.24
CA ARG A 78 -17.86 10.35 -17.66
C ARG A 78 -18.31 11.68 -18.26
N LEU A 79 -18.93 12.55 -17.48
CA LEU A 79 -19.33 13.88 -17.91
C LEU A 79 -19.32 14.82 -16.73
N TYR A 80 -19.02 16.09 -17.01
CA TYR A 80 -19.25 17.17 -16.08
C TYR A 80 -19.57 18.45 -16.84
N TYR A 81 -20.64 19.13 -16.45
CA TYR A 81 -21.06 20.42 -17.00
C TYR A 81 -21.19 21.41 -15.85
N LYS A 82 -20.28 22.38 -15.82
CA LYS A 82 -20.33 23.50 -14.87
C LYS A 82 -21.48 24.47 -15.11
N LEU A 83 -22.02 24.47 -16.31
CA LEU A 83 -23.07 25.42 -16.74
C LEU A 83 -22.68 26.90 -16.56
N ASP A 84 -21.40 27.22 -16.74
CA ASP A 84 -20.92 28.61 -16.63
C ASP A 84 -20.98 29.43 -17.94
N ASP A 85 -20.94 28.75 -19.09
CA ASP A 85 -20.51 29.36 -20.38
C ASP A 85 -21.63 29.83 -21.34
N GLY A 86 -22.91 29.64 -20.98
CA GLY A 86 -24.10 30.34 -21.53
C GLY A 86 -24.42 30.31 -23.03
N ALA A 87 -23.52 29.89 -23.93
CA ALA A 87 -23.75 29.88 -25.38
C ALA A 87 -23.60 28.47 -26.00
N ILE A 88 -22.78 27.61 -25.40
CA ILE A 88 -22.62 26.19 -25.70
C ILE A 88 -22.38 25.52 -24.35
N TRP A 89 -23.23 24.59 -23.94
CA TRP A 89 -23.02 23.84 -22.69
C TRP A 89 -21.99 22.74 -22.94
N LYS A 90 -20.73 23.12 -22.78
CA LYS A 90 -19.60 22.22 -22.98
C LYS A 90 -19.47 21.30 -21.79
N ASP A 91 -19.19 20.04 -22.06
CA ASP A 91 -18.64 19.20 -21.02
C ASP A 91 -17.21 19.67 -20.73
N GLU A 92 -16.72 19.32 -19.56
CA GLU A 92 -15.38 19.67 -19.08
C GLU A 92 -14.23 19.25 -20.02
N ARG A 93 -14.46 18.27 -20.92
CA ARG A 93 -13.50 17.82 -21.95
C ARG A 93 -13.78 18.38 -23.34
N ASN A 94 -14.88 19.09 -23.53
CA ASN A 94 -15.36 19.58 -24.83
C ASN A 94 -15.47 18.46 -25.89
N GLN A 95 -15.76 17.23 -25.43
CA GLN A 95 -15.93 16.03 -26.25
C GLN A 95 -17.41 15.73 -26.54
N TYR A 96 -18.29 16.15 -25.63
CA TYR A 96 -19.70 15.79 -25.59
C TYR A 96 -20.55 17.01 -25.25
N ASN A 97 -20.47 18.02 -26.12
CA ASN A 97 -21.19 19.27 -25.90
C ASN A 97 -22.71 19.09 -26.04
N GLY A 98 -23.47 19.72 -25.14
CA GLY A 98 -24.92 19.73 -25.19
C GLY A 98 -25.46 20.73 -26.21
N SER A 99 -26.52 20.30 -26.92
CA SER A 99 -27.28 21.13 -27.86
C SER A 99 -28.53 21.67 -27.17
N VAL A 100 -28.64 23.00 -27.11
CA VAL A 100 -29.77 23.71 -26.49
C VAL A 100 -30.92 23.84 -27.46
N THR A 101 -32.13 23.52 -26.98
CA THR A 101 -33.41 23.89 -27.59
C THR A 101 -34.15 24.82 -26.63
N GLY A 102 -34.90 25.78 -27.17
CA GLY A 102 -35.63 26.79 -26.39
C GLY A 102 -34.74 27.90 -25.81
N ASP A 103 -35.26 28.61 -24.81
CA ASP A 103 -34.65 29.79 -24.20
C ASP A 103 -33.99 29.46 -22.84
N VAL A 104 -32.90 28.67 -22.86
CA VAL A 104 -32.09 28.43 -21.65
C VAL A 104 -31.19 29.64 -21.37
N VAL A 105 -31.37 30.27 -20.20
CA VAL A 105 -30.70 31.54 -19.85
C VAL A 105 -29.57 31.30 -18.85
N ASN A 106 -28.37 31.85 -19.13
CA ASN A 106 -27.27 31.86 -18.17
C ASN A 106 -27.58 32.80 -16.99
N THR A 107 -27.36 32.33 -15.77
CA THR A 107 -27.71 33.01 -14.53
C THR A 107 -26.72 32.67 -13.42
N THR A 108 -26.97 33.11 -12.18
CA THR A 108 -26.15 32.73 -11.02
C THR A 108 -26.52 31.33 -10.55
N GLY A 109 -25.52 30.44 -10.49
CA GLY A 109 -25.65 29.06 -10.04
C GLY A 109 -25.46 28.89 -8.55
N LYS A 110 -25.33 27.63 -8.13
CA LYS A 110 -24.87 27.24 -6.80
C LYS A 110 -23.38 27.54 -6.66
N LEU A 111 -22.59 27.24 -7.69
CA LEU A 111 -21.16 27.49 -7.77
C LEU A 111 -20.88 28.31 -9.04
N GLY A 112 -20.61 29.61 -8.88
CA GLY A 112 -20.40 30.47 -10.05
C GLY A 112 -21.70 30.79 -10.80
N ASN A 113 -21.73 30.50 -12.10
CA ASN A 113 -22.91 30.69 -12.95
C ASN A 113 -23.70 29.37 -13.07
N GLY A 114 -24.84 29.40 -13.75
CA GLY A 114 -25.69 28.23 -13.92
C GLY A 114 -26.76 28.48 -14.99
N ALA A 115 -27.65 27.51 -15.19
CA ALA A 115 -28.69 27.59 -16.22
C ALA A 115 -30.08 27.79 -15.61
N TYR A 116 -30.89 28.65 -16.23
CA TYR A 116 -32.32 28.81 -15.94
C TYR A 116 -33.15 28.32 -17.12
N PHE A 117 -34.12 27.46 -16.83
CA PHE A 117 -35.11 26.91 -17.78
C PHE A 117 -36.47 27.56 -17.52
N THR A 118 -37.17 27.97 -18.58
CA THR A 118 -38.47 28.66 -18.55
C THR A 118 -39.67 27.71 -18.50
N GLY A 119 -39.46 26.41 -18.76
CA GLY A 119 -40.48 25.36 -18.67
C GLY A 119 -41.45 25.31 -19.84
N VAL A 120 -41.13 25.95 -20.96
CA VAL A 120 -41.98 25.97 -22.17
C VAL A 120 -41.51 24.93 -23.19
N ASP A 121 -40.36 25.14 -23.80
CA ASP A 121 -39.74 24.26 -24.80
C ASP A 121 -38.21 24.15 -24.63
N ASP A 122 -37.73 24.44 -23.41
CA ASP A 122 -36.31 24.50 -23.11
C ASP A 122 -35.79 23.15 -22.63
N PHE A 123 -34.75 22.64 -23.29
CA PHE A 123 -34.04 21.43 -22.88
C PHE A 123 -32.66 21.35 -23.54
N VAL A 124 -31.78 20.53 -22.96
CA VAL A 124 -30.46 20.25 -23.52
C VAL A 124 -30.35 18.78 -23.86
N THR A 125 -29.90 18.49 -25.08
CA THR A 125 -29.66 17.12 -25.57
C THR A 125 -28.18 16.87 -25.78
N LEU A 126 -27.72 15.67 -25.46
CA LEU A 126 -26.38 15.20 -25.77
C LEU A 126 -26.38 14.33 -27.04
N PRO A 127 -25.29 14.34 -27.83
CA PRO A 127 -25.18 13.48 -29.00
C PRO A 127 -25.16 11.99 -28.59
N ASN A 128 -25.94 11.16 -29.28
CA ASN A 128 -25.95 9.71 -29.11
C ASN A 128 -24.54 9.14 -29.27
N ASN A 129 -24.02 8.47 -28.24
CA ASN A 129 -22.72 7.83 -28.29
C ASN A 129 -22.74 6.52 -27.49
N ALA A 130 -22.16 5.45 -28.05
CA ALA A 130 -21.93 4.19 -27.33
C ALA A 130 -21.12 4.40 -26.03
N GLY A 131 -20.31 5.45 -26.02
CA GLY A 131 -19.65 6.05 -24.88
C GLY A 131 -20.59 6.70 -23.85
N PHE A 132 -21.91 6.48 -23.86
CA PHE A 132 -22.88 6.80 -22.79
C PHE A 132 -23.81 5.66 -22.41
N ASN A 133 -23.55 4.45 -22.92
CA ASN A 133 -24.39 3.32 -22.59
C ASN A 133 -24.35 3.06 -21.08
N ILE A 134 -25.54 2.97 -20.50
CA ILE A 134 -25.80 2.70 -19.08
C ILE A 134 -26.12 1.21 -18.95
N ASP A 135 -25.08 0.37 -19.00
CA ASP A 135 -25.19 -1.09 -18.92
C ASP A 135 -24.66 -1.68 -17.59
N SER A 136 -24.21 -0.81 -16.67
CA SER A 136 -23.63 -1.15 -15.37
C SER A 136 -24.08 -0.20 -14.24
N ASN A 137 -23.42 -0.29 -13.07
CA ASN A 137 -23.47 0.74 -12.02
C ASN A 137 -23.29 2.15 -12.62
N PHE A 138 -24.09 3.12 -12.17
CA PHE A 138 -23.91 4.52 -12.57
C PHE A 138 -24.45 5.51 -11.55
N THR A 139 -23.95 6.75 -11.61
CA THR A 139 -24.43 7.87 -10.79
C THR A 139 -24.61 9.12 -11.65
N ILE A 140 -25.69 9.87 -11.42
CA ILE A 140 -25.92 11.21 -11.96
C ILE A 140 -26.09 12.16 -10.78
N ASN A 141 -25.36 13.28 -10.79
CA ASN A 141 -25.44 14.33 -9.79
C ASN A 141 -25.73 15.66 -10.46
N LEU A 142 -26.54 16.51 -9.83
CA LEU A 142 -26.69 17.90 -10.23
C LEU A 142 -27.28 18.74 -9.10
N TRP A 143 -27.09 20.05 -9.15
CA TRP A 143 -27.80 20.99 -8.30
C TRP A 143 -29.03 21.51 -9.01
N VAL A 144 -30.15 21.58 -8.29
CA VAL A 144 -31.40 22.13 -8.79
C VAL A 144 -31.96 23.16 -7.81
N LYS A 145 -32.66 24.17 -8.34
CA LYS A 145 -33.47 25.09 -7.55
C LYS A 145 -34.78 25.36 -8.27
N TYR A 146 -35.90 25.10 -7.61
CA TYR A 146 -37.23 25.22 -8.19
C TYR A 146 -38.25 25.66 -7.15
N GLY A 147 -39.37 26.19 -7.65
CA GLY A 147 -40.55 26.54 -6.86
C GLY A 147 -41.72 25.64 -7.23
N SER A 148 -42.86 25.81 -6.54
CA SER A 148 -44.05 25.00 -6.81
C SER A 148 -44.43 25.01 -8.30
N SER A 149 -44.63 23.82 -8.83
CA SER A 149 -45.05 23.55 -10.21
C SER A 149 -46.56 23.42 -10.37
N GLY A 150 -47.28 23.38 -9.25
CA GLY A 150 -48.73 23.23 -9.26
C GLY A 150 -49.14 21.77 -9.51
N SER A 151 -49.63 21.47 -10.71
CA SER A 151 -50.11 20.12 -11.09
C SER A 151 -49.32 19.50 -12.25
N ASP A 152 -48.27 20.17 -12.72
CA ASP A 152 -47.48 19.73 -13.86
C ASP A 152 -46.30 18.89 -13.39
N SER A 153 -46.08 17.74 -14.03
CA SER A 153 -44.86 16.96 -13.79
C SER A 153 -43.73 17.51 -14.64
N ARG A 154 -42.58 17.80 -14.02
CA ARG A 154 -41.43 18.46 -14.68
C ARG A 154 -40.18 17.59 -14.64
N GLN A 155 -39.60 17.31 -15.79
CA GLN A 155 -38.41 16.46 -15.92
C GLN A 155 -37.16 17.21 -15.49
N VAL A 156 -36.39 16.63 -14.58
CA VAL A 156 -35.04 17.11 -14.22
C VAL A 156 -34.04 16.62 -15.26
N PHE A 157 -34.00 15.29 -15.47
CA PHE A 157 -33.24 14.67 -16.55
C PHE A 157 -33.99 13.45 -17.08
N GLU A 158 -33.85 13.19 -18.38
CA GLU A 158 -34.41 12.03 -19.06
C GLU A 158 -33.52 11.65 -20.25
N PRO A 159 -33.10 10.38 -20.36
CA PRO A 159 -32.12 9.95 -21.35
C PRO A 159 -32.71 9.30 -22.61
N GLU A 160 -34.03 9.16 -22.72
CA GLU A 160 -34.73 8.80 -23.97
C GLU A 160 -36.23 9.07 -23.76
N SER A 161 -36.92 9.65 -24.74
CA SER A 161 -38.39 9.79 -24.73
C SER A 161 -39.04 8.40 -24.84
N GLY A 162 -39.37 7.82 -23.69
CA GLY A 162 -39.89 6.46 -23.62
C GLY A 162 -40.37 6.06 -22.24
N MET A 163 -41.31 5.11 -22.17
CA MET A 163 -41.91 4.65 -20.91
C MET A 163 -40.89 3.97 -19.95
N TYR A 164 -39.63 3.78 -20.33
CA TYR A 164 -38.71 2.85 -19.65
C TYR A 164 -37.28 3.41 -19.41
N SER A 165 -37.12 4.73 -19.38
CA SER A 165 -35.81 5.39 -19.25
C SER A 165 -35.50 5.78 -17.78
N PRO A 166 -34.24 5.71 -17.30
CA PRO A 166 -33.86 6.24 -16.00
C PRO A 166 -34.13 7.75 -15.92
N ARG A 167 -34.94 8.25 -15.00
CA ARG A 167 -35.24 9.69 -14.93
C ARG A 167 -35.50 10.18 -13.51
N VAL A 168 -35.32 11.48 -13.31
CA VAL A 168 -35.81 12.19 -12.12
C VAL A 168 -36.76 13.29 -12.57
N TYR A 169 -37.90 13.42 -11.90
CA TYR A 169 -38.89 14.45 -12.18
C TYR A 169 -39.57 14.97 -10.91
N GLU A 170 -40.11 16.17 -10.98
CA GLU A 170 -40.98 16.73 -9.95
C GLU A 170 -42.39 16.13 -10.05
N GLY A 171 -42.93 15.71 -8.90
CA GLY A 171 -44.25 15.10 -8.79
C GLY A 171 -45.40 16.04 -9.14
N ASP A 172 -46.49 15.46 -9.66
CA ASP A 172 -47.73 16.14 -10.03
C ASP A 172 -48.68 16.35 -8.82
N ALA A 173 -49.95 16.66 -9.09
CA ALA A 173 -50.96 16.93 -8.07
C ALA A 173 -51.08 15.79 -7.03
N GLY A 174 -50.61 16.05 -5.80
CA GLY A 174 -50.55 15.09 -4.70
C GLY A 174 -49.12 14.77 -4.24
N ASN A 175 -48.13 15.02 -5.10
CA ASN A 175 -46.69 14.94 -4.82
C ASN A 175 -45.92 16.23 -5.19
N ASP A 176 -46.62 17.36 -5.40
CA ASP A 176 -46.03 18.67 -5.71
C ASP A 176 -44.85 18.98 -4.78
N GLY A 177 -43.74 19.40 -5.37
CA GLY A 177 -42.49 19.69 -4.67
C GLY A 177 -41.63 18.51 -4.29
N LYS A 178 -42.07 17.26 -4.49
CA LYS A 178 -41.26 16.06 -4.27
C LYS A 178 -40.51 15.67 -5.53
N LEU A 179 -39.30 15.13 -5.36
CA LEU A 179 -38.53 14.55 -6.45
C LEU A 179 -38.80 13.06 -6.52
N ILE A 180 -39.03 12.57 -7.74
CA ILE A 180 -39.37 11.19 -8.04
C ILE A 180 -38.29 10.62 -8.94
N ALA A 181 -37.61 9.58 -8.46
CA ALA A 181 -36.67 8.79 -9.23
C ALA A 181 -37.37 7.58 -9.83
N TYR A 182 -37.07 7.31 -11.09
CA TYR A 182 -37.70 6.28 -11.88
C TYR A 182 -36.63 5.46 -12.62
N ILE A 183 -36.82 4.15 -12.65
CA ILE A 183 -36.09 3.24 -13.54
C ILE A 183 -37.05 2.15 -14.02
N GLY A 184 -37.11 1.94 -15.33
CA GLY A 184 -38.03 1.01 -15.96
C GLY A 184 -37.33 0.13 -16.99
N GLN A 185 -38.02 -0.93 -17.40
CA GLN A 185 -37.59 -1.82 -18.48
C GLN A 185 -38.76 -2.06 -19.44
N SER A 186 -38.47 -2.12 -20.74
CA SER A 186 -39.45 -2.54 -21.75
C SER A 186 -39.98 -3.94 -21.43
N GLY A 187 -41.28 -4.03 -21.12
CA GLY A 187 -41.96 -5.28 -20.73
C GLY A 187 -41.67 -5.79 -19.31
N GLY A 188 -40.96 -5.02 -18.48
CA GLY A 188 -40.55 -5.40 -17.11
C GLY A 188 -41.20 -4.58 -15.99
N THR A 189 -40.77 -4.81 -14.75
CA THR A 189 -41.25 -4.09 -13.55
C THR A 189 -40.66 -2.68 -13.48
N ILE A 190 -41.51 -1.71 -13.15
CA ILE A 190 -41.12 -0.31 -12.91
C ILE A 190 -40.70 -0.16 -11.45
N THR A 191 -39.53 0.43 -11.20
CA THR A 191 -39.14 0.92 -9.88
C THR A 191 -39.29 2.44 -9.84
N THR A 192 -40.13 2.91 -8.93
CA THR A 192 -40.33 4.33 -8.66
C THR A 192 -40.14 4.59 -7.17
N GLY A 193 -39.43 5.65 -6.83
CA GLY A 193 -39.33 6.12 -5.46
C GLY A 193 -39.38 7.65 -5.40
N TYR A 194 -39.90 8.19 -4.30
CA TYR A 194 -40.09 9.62 -4.13
C TYR A 194 -39.55 10.08 -2.78
N THR A 195 -39.13 11.34 -2.72
CA THR A 195 -38.66 11.94 -1.48
C THR A 195 -39.75 12.01 -0.42
N SER A 196 -39.40 11.76 0.84
CA SER A 196 -40.34 11.92 1.96
C SER A 196 -40.76 13.39 2.14
N SER A 197 -39.81 14.31 1.91
CA SER A 197 -39.94 15.77 2.01
C SER A 197 -40.10 16.46 0.65
N THR A 198 -40.50 17.73 0.68
CA THR A 198 -40.57 18.63 -0.49
C THR A 198 -39.34 19.53 -0.56
N TYR A 199 -38.85 19.83 -1.76
CA TYR A 199 -37.64 20.65 -2.00
C TYR A 199 -37.89 21.83 -2.98
N ASN A 200 -39.16 22.19 -3.22
CA ASN A 200 -39.58 23.32 -4.05
C ASN A 200 -39.59 24.66 -3.29
N ASP A 201 -38.57 24.91 -2.47
CA ASP A 201 -38.47 26.04 -1.56
C ASP A 201 -37.70 27.25 -2.13
N ASN A 202 -37.33 27.19 -3.42
CA ASN A 202 -36.45 28.13 -4.11
C ASN A 202 -35.01 28.22 -3.58
N ASN A 203 -34.52 27.18 -2.89
CA ASN A 203 -33.11 26.98 -2.57
C ASN A 203 -32.46 25.94 -3.48
N PHE A 204 -31.12 25.95 -3.55
CA PHE A 204 -30.36 24.95 -4.26
C PHE A 204 -30.24 23.68 -3.42
N HIS A 205 -30.67 22.56 -4.00
CA HIS A 205 -30.52 21.22 -3.47
C HIS A 205 -29.71 20.36 -4.42
N MET A 206 -28.81 19.55 -3.87
CA MET A 206 -28.04 18.60 -4.66
C MET A 206 -28.83 17.31 -4.82
N VAL A 207 -29.01 16.84 -6.05
CA VAL A 207 -29.78 15.64 -6.38
C VAL A 207 -28.82 14.61 -6.95
N THR A 208 -28.65 13.50 -6.23
CA THR A 208 -27.78 12.40 -6.66
C THR A 208 -28.60 11.13 -6.88
N TYR A 209 -28.72 10.71 -8.14
CA TYR A 209 -29.34 9.46 -8.57
C TYR A 209 -28.27 8.37 -8.68
N ILE A 210 -28.41 7.28 -7.93
CA ILE A 210 -27.41 6.21 -7.87
C ILE A 210 -28.09 4.88 -8.20
N TRP A 211 -27.64 4.24 -9.27
CA TRP A 211 -28.03 2.88 -9.62
C TRP A 211 -26.89 1.93 -9.34
N ASN A 212 -27.16 0.93 -8.50
CA ASN A 212 -26.23 -0.15 -8.19
C ASN A 212 -26.80 -1.48 -8.69
N THR A 213 -26.21 -2.04 -9.74
CA THR A 213 -26.54 -3.34 -10.33
C THR A 213 -26.14 -4.51 -9.45
N ASP A 214 -25.11 -4.36 -8.61
CA ASP A 214 -24.61 -5.43 -7.73
C ASP A 214 -25.61 -5.72 -6.60
N THR A 215 -26.19 -4.67 -6.03
CA THR A 215 -27.23 -4.76 -4.99
C THR A 215 -28.64 -4.65 -5.57
N ASN A 216 -28.77 -4.34 -6.85
CA ASN A 216 -30.03 -4.10 -7.55
C ASN A 216 -30.90 -3.03 -6.84
N THR A 217 -30.27 -1.92 -6.47
CA THR A 217 -30.90 -0.83 -5.71
C THR A 217 -30.79 0.50 -6.43
N LEU A 218 -31.92 1.21 -6.52
CA LEU A 218 -31.99 2.62 -6.88
C LEU A 218 -31.97 3.46 -5.59
N ASN A 219 -31.02 4.38 -5.48
CA ASN A 219 -30.95 5.35 -4.39
C ASN A 219 -31.06 6.76 -4.94
N LEU A 220 -31.89 7.58 -4.30
CA LEU A 220 -31.94 9.03 -4.52
C LEU A 220 -31.43 9.70 -3.24
N ARG A 221 -30.38 10.50 -3.36
CA ARG A 221 -29.87 11.31 -2.26
C ARG A 221 -30.15 12.77 -2.56
N ILE A 222 -30.71 13.46 -1.58
CA ILE A 222 -30.89 14.90 -1.63
C ILE A 222 -29.95 15.51 -0.61
N ASP A 223 -29.12 16.45 -1.06
CA ASP A 223 -28.01 17.02 -0.31
C ASP A 223 -27.08 15.89 0.20
N SER A 224 -26.65 15.93 1.46
CA SER A 224 -25.86 14.83 2.07
C SER A 224 -26.71 13.69 2.63
N THR A 225 -28.03 13.80 2.59
CA THR A 225 -28.95 12.84 3.23
C THR A 225 -29.46 11.78 2.25
N ALA A 226 -29.53 10.53 2.73
CA ALA A 226 -30.08 9.42 1.94
C ALA A 226 -31.58 9.33 2.12
N GLU A 227 -32.33 9.31 1.01
CA GLU A 227 -33.71 8.85 1.01
C GLU A 227 -33.70 7.38 0.58
N SER A 228 -34.15 6.48 1.46
CA SER A 228 -34.17 5.05 1.16
C SER A 228 -35.35 4.74 0.24
N LEU A 229 -35.06 4.50 -1.04
CA LEU A 229 -36.03 4.01 -2.01
C LEU A 229 -35.87 2.50 -2.13
N SER A 230 -36.88 1.72 -1.74
CA SER A 230 -36.85 0.28 -1.97
C SER A 230 -37.15 0.03 -3.45
N ALA A 231 -36.17 -0.49 -4.19
CA ALA A 231 -36.40 -0.99 -5.54
C ALA A 231 -37.35 -2.19 -5.50
N VAL A 232 -38.30 -2.25 -6.45
CA VAL A 232 -39.15 -3.42 -6.66
C VAL A 232 -38.84 -3.95 -8.06
N GLY A 233 -38.09 -5.05 -8.13
CA GLY A 233 -37.78 -5.76 -9.37
C GLY A 233 -36.30 -5.74 -9.75
N SER A 234 -35.91 -6.60 -10.70
CA SER A 234 -34.55 -6.77 -11.21
C SER A 234 -34.47 -6.33 -12.68
N PRO A 235 -34.10 -5.07 -12.98
CA PRO A 235 -33.89 -4.62 -14.36
C PRO A 235 -32.66 -5.36 -14.91
N THR A 236 -32.87 -6.19 -15.93
CA THR A 236 -31.81 -7.02 -16.54
C THR A 236 -31.26 -6.43 -17.83
N GLN A 237 -31.88 -5.38 -18.36
CA GLN A 237 -31.41 -4.65 -19.53
C GLN A 237 -31.97 -3.22 -19.51
N ILE A 238 -31.10 -2.23 -19.30
CA ILE A 238 -31.38 -0.81 -19.54
C ILE A 238 -30.96 -0.55 -21.00
N SER A 239 -31.80 0.16 -21.76
CA SER A 239 -31.59 0.47 -23.18
C SER A 239 -30.16 0.99 -23.47
N SER A 240 -29.50 0.45 -24.50
CA SER A 240 -28.09 0.67 -24.82
C SER A 240 -27.85 1.72 -25.91
N SER A 241 -28.77 2.66 -26.10
CA SER A 241 -28.62 3.80 -27.00
C SER A 241 -29.53 4.92 -26.52
N LEU A 242 -29.07 5.67 -25.51
CA LEU A 242 -29.85 6.69 -24.86
C LEU A 242 -29.35 8.08 -25.28
N ASP A 243 -30.25 8.93 -25.77
CA ASP A 243 -30.02 10.35 -25.97
C ASP A 243 -30.15 11.07 -24.61
N PHE A 244 -29.05 11.13 -23.85
CA PHE A 244 -29.05 11.79 -22.54
C PHE A 244 -29.40 13.28 -22.65
N GLY A 245 -30.34 13.77 -21.84
CA GLY A 245 -30.69 15.18 -21.78
C GLY A 245 -31.19 15.63 -20.41
N TRP A 246 -31.23 16.94 -20.22
CA TRP A 246 -31.75 17.58 -19.01
C TRP A 246 -32.64 18.77 -19.35
N GLY A 247 -33.49 19.14 -18.39
CA GLY A 247 -34.40 20.28 -18.55
C GLY A 247 -35.71 19.96 -19.28
N GLY A 248 -35.88 18.75 -19.84
CA GLY A 248 -37.10 18.37 -20.57
C GLY A 248 -36.82 17.38 -21.69
N THR A 249 -37.84 17.10 -22.49
CA THR A 249 -37.77 16.29 -23.73
C THR A 249 -38.42 17.02 -24.89
N ASP A 250 -38.35 16.43 -26.09
CA ASP A 250 -39.02 16.89 -27.29
C ASP A 250 -40.56 16.66 -27.27
N ASP A 251 -41.05 15.83 -26.34
CA ASP A 251 -42.46 15.62 -26.07
C ASP A 251 -43.02 16.75 -25.18
N SER A 252 -43.80 17.65 -25.78
CA SER A 252 -44.33 18.85 -25.12
C SER A 252 -45.17 18.56 -23.87
N GLY A 253 -44.84 19.19 -22.74
CA GLY A 253 -45.72 19.29 -21.57
C GLY A 253 -45.09 19.02 -20.20
N SER A 254 -43.79 18.69 -20.13
CA SER A 254 -43.11 18.33 -18.87
C SER A 254 -41.72 18.95 -18.72
N ASN A 255 -41.45 20.10 -19.36
CA ASN A 255 -40.16 20.77 -19.29
C ASN A 255 -39.88 21.33 -17.89
N TRP A 256 -38.61 21.34 -17.51
CA TRP A 256 -38.11 21.89 -16.27
C TRP A 256 -38.36 23.40 -16.21
N LEU A 257 -38.87 23.87 -15.08
CA LEU A 257 -38.93 25.29 -14.75
C LEU A 257 -38.13 25.49 -13.47
N GLY A 258 -36.95 26.07 -13.61
CA GLY A 258 -36.03 26.25 -12.49
C GLY A 258 -34.59 26.39 -12.92
N TYR A 259 -33.72 26.39 -11.93
CA TYR A 259 -32.28 26.54 -12.05
C TYR A 259 -31.61 25.18 -11.99
N MET A 260 -30.53 24.99 -12.75
CA MET A 260 -29.67 23.82 -12.72
C MET A 260 -28.20 24.25 -12.70
N ASP A 261 -27.36 23.47 -12.02
CA ASP A 261 -25.93 23.71 -11.91
C ASP A 261 -25.12 22.40 -11.67
N GLU A 262 -23.85 22.38 -12.04
CA GLU A 262 -22.85 21.32 -11.80
C GLU A 262 -23.33 19.88 -12.06
N ILE A 263 -23.68 19.59 -13.32
CA ILE A 263 -24.18 18.27 -13.73
C ILE A 263 -23.00 17.31 -13.93
N GLY A 264 -22.95 16.23 -13.15
CA GLY A 264 -21.93 15.17 -13.25
C GLY A 264 -22.52 13.78 -13.52
N VAL A 265 -21.79 12.96 -14.27
CA VAL A 265 -22.15 11.55 -14.55
C VAL A 265 -20.95 10.64 -14.32
N TRP A 266 -21.14 9.52 -13.61
CA TRP A 266 -20.11 8.52 -13.30
C TRP A 266 -20.53 7.12 -13.74
N ASN A 267 -19.58 6.30 -14.18
CA ASN A 267 -19.77 4.87 -14.51
C ASN A 267 -19.68 3.93 -13.30
N ARG A 268 -20.00 4.45 -12.12
CA ARG A 268 -20.00 3.69 -10.86
C ARG A 268 -21.06 4.22 -9.92
N ALA A 269 -21.43 3.40 -8.94
CA ALA A 269 -22.26 3.82 -7.84
C ALA A 269 -21.39 4.59 -6.83
N LEU A 270 -21.70 5.88 -6.59
CA LEU A 270 -21.01 6.67 -5.56
C LEU A 270 -21.43 6.19 -4.16
N SER A 271 -20.46 6.18 -3.24
CA SER A 271 -20.68 5.87 -1.83
C SER A 271 -21.33 7.04 -1.09
N ALA A 272 -21.87 6.76 0.09
CA ALA A 272 -22.47 7.79 0.94
C ALA A 272 -21.48 8.92 1.31
N GLN A 273 -20.21 8.55 1.54
CA GLN A 273 -19.16 9.51 1.87
C GLN A 273 -18.84 10.40 0.67
N GLU A 274 -18.65 9.80 -0.51
CA GLU A 274 -18.37 10.55 -1.74
C GLU A 274 -19.48 11.55 -2.09
N VAL A 275 -20.75 11.20 -1.83
CA VAL A 275 -21.87 12.15 -2.00
C VAL A 275 -21.85 13.25 -0.95
N ALA A 276 -21.52 12.94 0.31
CA ALA A 276 -21.35 13.98 1.32
C ALA A 276 -20.19 14.93 0.98
N ASP A 277 -19.12 14.40 0.37
CA ASP A 277 -17.98 15.18 -0.08
C ASP A 277 -18.37 16.10 -1.26
N LEU A 278 -19.12 15.58 -2.25
CA LEU A 278 -19.71 16.40 -3.33
C LEU A 278 -20.54 17.56 -2.78
N TYR A 279 -21.41 17.28 -1.81
CA TYR A 279 -22.30 18.29 -1.22
C TYR A 279 -21.55 19.41 -0.50
N ASN A 280 -20.48 19.06 0.21
CA ASN A 280 -19.68 20.01 1.00
C ASN A 280 -18.62 20.73 0.17
N SER A 281 -18.42 20.35 -1.09
CA SER A 281 -17.48 21.02 -1.98
C SER A 281 -17.86 22.49 -2.21
N SER A 282 -16.88 23.39 -2.07
CA SER A 282 -17.06 24.83 -2.31
C SER A 282 -16.61 25.26 -3.72
N TYR A 283 -16.26 24.31 -4.58
CA TYR A 283 -15.67 24.53 -5.90
C TYR A 283 -16.24 23.53 -6.91
N ALA A 284 -16.38 23.98 -8.16
CA ALA A 284 -16.73 23.12 -9.29
C ALA A 284 -15.70 22.01 -9.44
N LEU A 285 -16.12 20.77 -9.67
CA LEU A 285 -15.17 19.70 -9.95
C LEU A 285 -14.45 20.02 -11.26
N TYR A 286 -13.12 20.12 -11.22
CA TYR A 286 -12.35 20.48 -12.40
C TYR A 286 -12.00 19.22 -13.21
N TYR A 287 -12.07 19.30 -14.55
CA TYR A 287 -11.34 18.36 -15.41
C TYR A 287 -9.94 18.90 -15.56
N ASP A 288 -8.98 18.13 -15.09
CA ASP A 288 -7.60 18.50 -15.11
C ASP A 288 -7.02 18.56 -16.53
N ASN A 289 -7.21 19.70 -17.20
CA ASN A 289 -6.15 20.25 -18.04
C ASN A 289 -5.28 21.14 -17.14
N PHE A 290 -4.30 20.51 -16.48
CA PHE A 290 -3.35 21.08 -15.50
C PHE A 290 -2.41 22.18 -16.04
N ASP A 291 -2.78 22.92 -17.09
CA ASP A 291 -1.97 24.00 -17.65
C ASP A 291 -2.37 25.41 -17.17
N ASP A 292 -3.48 25.63 -16.43
CA ASP A 292 -3.87 27.02 -16.10
C ASP A 292 -4.39 27.34 -14.67
N THR A 293 -4.68 26.38 -13.78
CA THR A 293 -5.20 26.73 -12.43
C THR A 293 -4.74 25.89 -11.24
N GLY A 294 -3.88 24.88 -11.43
CA GLY A 294 -3.23 24.19 -10.30
C GLY A 294 -2.07 25.04 -9.76
N LEU A 295 -1.91 25.13 -8.44
CA LEU A 295 -0.74 25.79 -7.84
C LEU A 295 0.53 24.98 -8.16
N ASN A 296 1.15 25.27 -9.31
CA ASN A 296 2.45 24.74 -9.71
C ASN A 296 3.50 25.22 -8.69
N LEU A 297 3.90 24.37 -7.74
CA LEU A 297 4.99 24.73 -6.83
C LEU A 297 6.34 24.67 -7.53
N LEU A 298 6.55 23.68 -8.41
CA LEU A 298 7.84 23.43 -9.04
C LEU A 298 7.66 22.87 -10.47
N SER A 299 8.15 23.62 -11.46
CA SER A 299 8.34 23.15 -12.84
C SER A 299 9.83 23.16 -13.17
N ASN A 300 10.31 22.12 -13.83
CA ASN A 300 11.68 22.07 -14.34
C ASN A 300 11.67 21.69 -15.82
N ASN A 301 12.15 22.60 -16.65
CA ASN A 301 12.24 22.45 -18.11
C ASN A 301 13.68 22.06 -18.47
N GLN A 302 14.11 20.87 -18.10
CA GLN A 302 15.48 20.40 -18.35
C GLN A 302 15.44 18.98 -18.89
N SER A 303 16.29 18.66 -19.87
CA SER A 303 16.46 17.27 -20.30
C SER A 303 17.15 16.45 -19.20
N GLY A 304 16.47 15.42 -18.67
CA GLY A 304 17.02 14.50 -17.64
C GLY A 304 16.30 14.50 -16.29
N SER A 305 16.66 13.56 -15.41
CA SER A 305 16.02 13.35 -14.10
C SER A 305 16.09 14.59 -13.21
N THR A 306 14.97 15.00 -12.62
CA THR A 306 14.91 16.04 -11.60
C THR A 306 14.48 15.44 -10.26
N THR A 307 14.92 16.06 -9.15
CA THR A 307 14.63 15.66 -7.77
C THR A 307 13.96 16.81 -7.04
N PHE A 308 12.91 16.51 -6.29
CA PHE A 308 12.17 17.50 -5.50
C PHE A 308 12.02 17.05 -4.04
N ASP A 309 12.14 18.01 -3.13
CA ASP A 309 12.06 17.80 -1.67
C ASP A 309 10.69 18.24 -1.13
N MET A 310 9.87 17.26 -0.76
CA MET A 310 8.51 17.49 -0.26
C MET A 310 8.48 18.12 1.14
N GLU A 311 9.58 18.13 1.92
CA GLU A 311 9.62 18.73 3.28
C GLU A 311 9.37 20.22 3.25
N SER A 312 9.97 20.87 2.26
CA SER A 312 9.85 22.30 2.04
C SER A 312 8.42 22.73 1.69
N LEU A 313 7.56 21.79 1.30
CA LEU A 313 6.21 22.04 0.80
C LEU A 313 5.12 21.71 1.83
N GLY A 314 5.41 20.96 2.90
CA GLY A 314 4.48 20.71 4.01
C GLY A 314 3.26 19.83 3.67
N LEU A 315 3.34 18.98 2.64
CA LEU A 315 2.21 18.22 2.10
C LEU A 315 2.07 16.83 2.74
N THR A 316 0.83 16.38 3.01
CA THR A 316 0.50 15.04 3.56
C THR A 316 0.07 14.03 2.48
N SER A 317 -0.42 14.53 1.35
CA SER A 317 -0.70 13.76 0.13
C SER A 317 -0.57 14.68 -1.08
N ALA A 318 -0.05 14.18 -2.20
CA ALA A 318 0.10 14.94 -3.43
C ALA A 318 -0.05 14.04 -4.66
N PHE A 319 -0.64 14.59 -5.74
CA PHE A 319 -0.71 13.92 -7.04
C PHE A 319 0.50 14.31 -7.87
N TRP A 320 1.29 13.32 -8.26
CA TRP A 320 2.46 13.53 -9.09
C TRP A 320 2.12 13.29 -10.55
N ASN A 321 2.51 14.22 -11.45
CA ASN A 321 2.39 14.05 -12.89
C ASN A 321 3.76 14.15 -13.57
N CYS A 322 4.02 13.28 -14.54
CA CYS A 322 5.16 13.42 -15.44
C CYS A 322 4.68 13.50 -16.86
N LYS A 323 4.89 14.66 -17.49
CA LYS A 323 4.55 14.97 -18.87
C LYS A 323 5.83 15.00 -19.71
N SER A 324 5.75 14.57 -20.97
CA SER A 324 6.79 14.81 -21.96
C SER A 324 6.11 15.14 -23.27
N CYS A 325 6.55 16.22 -23.93
CA CYS A 325 5.94 16.75 -25.14
C CYS A 325 6.96 16.87 -26.27
N ASP A 326 6.49 16.79 -27.51
CA ASP A 326 7.26 17.12 -28.71
C ASP A 326 7.00 18.56 -29.19
N ASN A 327 7.67 18.95 -30.29
CA ASN A 327 7.53 20.29 -30.91
C ASN A 327 6.17 20.54 -31.60
N ASN A 328 5.35 19.51 -31.78
CA ASN A 328 4.00 19.61 -32.35
C ASN A 328 2.92 19.68 -31.27
N SER A 329 3.33 19.80 -30.00
CA SER A 329 2.44 19.75 -28.82
C SER A 329 1.79 18.38 -28.60
N GLU A 330 2.34 17.30 -29.15
CA GLU A 330 1.94 15.95 -28.79
C GLU A 330 2.64 15.53 -27.50
N CYS A 331 1.87 15.19 -26.47
CA CYS A 331 2.39 14.88 -25.14
C CYS A 331 1.99 13.49 -24.67
N SER A 332 2.87 12.84 -23.92
CA SER A 332 2.58 11.67 -23.09
C SER A 332 2.68 12.06 -21.62
N SER A 333 1.75 11.60 -20.79
CA SER A 333 1.81 11.85 -19.35
C SER A 333 1.50 10.61 -18.52
N PHE A 334 2.05 10.59 -17.30
CA PHE A 334 1.79 9.59 -16.28
C PHE A 334 1.45 10.30 -14.97
N THR A 335 0.34 9.94 -14.34
CA THR A 335 -0.09 10.51 -13.05
C THR A 335 -0.21 9.41 -12.01
N ASP A 336 0.27 9.67 -10.79
CA ASP A 336 0.12 8.76 -9.65
C ASP A 336 -0.09 9.53 -8.33
N LEU A 337 -0.74 8.90 -7.36
CA LEU A 337 -0.97 9.47 -6.04
C LEU A 337 0.16 9.09 -5.09
N ILE A 338 0.70 10.07 -4.39
CA ILE A 338 1.72 9.88 -3.36
C ILE A 338 1.15 10.30 -2.01
N GLN A 339 1.09 9.35 -1.08
CA GLN A 339 0.77 9.61 0.32
C GLN A 339 2.07 9.70 1.13
N VAL A 340 2.23 10.78 1.88
CA VAL A 340 3.38 11.02 2.76
C VAL A 340 2.93 10.79 4.20
N ASN A 341 3.28 9.64 4.76
CA ASN A 341 2.88 9.25 6.11
C ASN A 341 3.98 9.64 7.11
N THR A 342 4.08 10.91 7.47
CA THR A 342 5.13 11.37 8.39
C THR A 342 4.90 10.88 9.81
N ILE A 343 5.79 10.01 10.28
CA ILE A 343 5.97 9.65 11.68
C ILE A 343 6.66 10.79 12.39
N ASN A 344 5.97 11.36 13.36
CA ASN A 344 6.58 12.26 14.31
C ASN A 344 6.91 11.51 15.61
N PHE A 345 8.10 11.80 16.14
CA PHE A 345 8.53 11.38 17.46
C PHE A 345 8.82 12.63 18.29
N SER A 346 7.96 12.90 19.26
CA SER A 346 8.04 14.10 20.10
C SER A 346 7.60 13.81 21.53
N GLU A 347 7.91 14.74 22.45
CA GLU A 347 7.37 14.71 23.81
C GLU A 347 5.83 14.79 23.77
N CYS A 348 5.17 14.02 24.64
CA CYS A 348 3.71 13.97 24.74
C CYS A 348 3.19 15.00 25.74
N ASP A 349 2.20 15.81 25.34
CA ASP A 349 1.35 16.57 26.27
C ASP A 349 0.10 15.77 26.73
N GLY A 350 -0.13 14.57 26.17
CA GLY A 350 -1.17 13.61 26.60
C GLY A 350 -1.64 12.62 25.52
N GLY A 351 -2.30 11.54 25.94
CA GLY A 351 -3.08 10.63 25.06
C GLY A 351 -2.36 9.41 24.46
N ASN A 352 -1.26 9.59 23.72
CA ASN A 352 -0.72 8.55 22.81
C ASN A 352 0.74 8.15 23.11
N ILE A 353 1.00 7.70 24.32
CA ILE A 353 2.37 7.48 24.84
C ILE A 353 2.94 6.14 24.35
N ALA A 354 3.94 6.19 23.48
CA ALA A 354 4.68 5.01 23.01
C ALA A 354 5.76 4.57 24.01
N GLN A 355 6.40 5.53 24.68
CA GLN A 355 7.44 5.25 25.67
C GLN A 355 7.38 6.18 26.87
N GLN A 356 7.74 5.65 28.03
CA GLN A 356 7.87 6.39 29.27
C GLN A 356 9.14 6.00 30.03
N PHE A 357 9.81 7.02 30.59
CA PHE A 357 11.05 6.88 31.37
C PHE A 357 10.87 7.38 32.80
N ASN A 358 11.40 6.64 33.77
CA ASN A 358 11.47 7.05 35.17
C ASN A 358 12.85 6.76 35.78
N LEU A 359 13.30 7.59 36.73
CA LEU A 359 14.55 7.40 37.45
C LEU A 359 14.33 6.90 38.88
N LEU A 360 14.93 5.77 39.20
CA LEU A 360 14.83 5.11 40.51
C LEU A 360 16.20 4.93 41.16
N ASN A 361 16.20 4.87 42.48
CA ASN A 361 17.36 4.48 43.27
C ASN A 361 17.63 2.98 43.10
N GLU A 362 18.90 2.62 42.85
CA GLU A 362 19.30 1.23 42.60
C GLU A 362 19.08 0.29 43.80
N THR A 363 19.21 0.76 45.04
CA THR A 363 19.12 -0.09 46.25
C THR A 363 17.69 -0.18 46.78
N ALA A 364 16.99 0.95 46.86
CA ALA A 364 15.67 1.07 47.48
C ALA A 364 14.51 1.11 46.48
N SER A 365 14.78 1.25 45.17
CA SER A 365 13.76 1.41 44.12
C SER A 365 12.83 2.61 44.34
N GLN A 366 13.29 3.59 45.11
CA GLN A 366 12.58 4.85 45.35
C GLN A 366 12.80 5.81 44.20
N ASP A 367 11.79 6.60 43.87
CA ASP A 367 11.89 7.67 42.87
C ASP A 367 12.93 8.71 43.31
N LEU A 368 13.90 8.99 42.43
CA LEU A 368 14.96 9.99 42.68
C LEU A 368 14.54 11.41 42.22
N GLY A 369 13.30 11.58 41.78
CA GLY A 369 12.75 12.85 41.35
C GLY A 369 13.38 13.33 40.05
N ASN A 370 13.80 14.59 40.02
CA ASN A 370 14.25 15.24 38.80
C ASN A 370 15.60 14.69 38.33
N TYR A 371 15.68 14.40 37.04
CA TYR A 371 16.90 13.94 36.38
C TYR A 371 17.11 14.62 35.03
N THR A 372 18.32 14.49 34.53
CA THR A 372 18.72 14.90 33.19
C THR A 372 18.86 13.68 32.31
N GLN A 373 18.49 13.83 31.03
CA GLN A 373 18.54 12.77 30.04
C GLN A 373 18.98 13.36 28.69
N ASP A 374 20.07 12.83 28.14
CA ASP A 374 20.58 13.15 26.81
C ASP A 374 20.49 11.89 25.94
N CYS A 375 19.65 11.92 24.91
CA CYS A 375 19.42 10.75 24.05
C CYS A 375 19.73 11.01 22.58
N ALA A 376 20.20 9.96 21.91
CA ALA A 376 20.34 9.88 20.47
C ALA A 376 19.67 8.59 19.99
N TYR A 377 18.54 8.73 19.32
CA TYR A 377 17.70 7.63 18.83
C TYR A 377 17.69 7.64 17.32
N THR A 378 17.79 6.48 16.70
CA THR A 378 17.53 6.25 15.29
C THR A 378 16.32 5.33 15.19
N LEU A 379 15.22 5.89 14.69
CA LEU A 379 14.02 5.13 14.40
C LEU A 379 14.09 4.65 12.95
N THR A 380 13.75 3.39 12.73
CA THR A 380 13.77 2.71 11.44
C THR A 380 12.39 2.15 11.16
N SER A 381 11.76 2.58 10.07
CA SER A 381 10.56 1.98 9.52
C SER A 381 10.94 0.86 8.55
N GLY A 382 9.97 0.20 7.92
CA GLY A 382 10.24 -0.74 6.83
C GLY A 382 10.89 -0.10 5.59
N TYR A 383 10.95 1.23 5.51
CA TYR A 383 11.28 1.97 4.29
C TYR A 383 12.35 3.06 4.48
N ASP A 384 12.43 3.69 5.66
CA ASP A 384 13.37 4.78 5.95
C ASP A 384 13.75 4.89 7.42
N THR A 385 14.79 5.69 7.71
CA THR A 385 15.34 5.88 9.06
C THR A 385 15.51 7.35 9.40
N LYS A 386 15.30 7.75 10.66
CA LYS A 386 15.58 9.11 11.14
C LYS A 386 16.12 9.14 12.55
N THR A 387 17.09 10.04 12.74
CA THR A 387 17.75 10.24 14.02
C THR A 387 17.16 11.44 14.77
N TYR A 388 16.79 11.21 16.02
CA TYR A 388 16.29 12.20 16.97
C TYR A 388 17.32 12.37 18.09
N THR A 389 17.73 13.61 18.34
CA THR A 389 18.59 13.96 19.47
C THR A 389 17.90 14.99 20.34
N PHE A 390 17.81 14.72 21.63
CA PHE A 390 17.17 15.62 22.59
C PHE A 390 17.89 15.57 23.95
N ALA A 391 17.84 16.69 24.65
CA ALA A 391 18.40 16.89 25.98
C ALA A 391 17.28 17.43 26.88
N LEU A 392 16.97 16.71 27.95
CA LEU A 392 15.86 17.00 28.84
C LEU A 392 16.36 17.17 30.27
N ALA A 393 15.75 18.10 31.00
CA ALA A 393 16.09 18.39 32.39
C ALA A 393 14.86 18.77 33.22
N GLY A 394 14.83 18.34 34.47
CA GLY A 394 13.92 18.91 35.48
C GLY A 394 12.53 18.29 35.60
N GLN A 395 12.31 17.08 35.06
CA GLN A 395 11.08 16.31 35.27
C GLN A 395 11.37 15.00 36.00
N THR A 396 10.33 14.44 36.65
CA THR A 396 10.40 13.13 37.32
C THR A 396 10.10 11.96 36.37
N PHE A 397 9.48 12.24 35.22
CA PHE A 397 9.28 11.28 34.13
C PHE A 397 9.21 12.01 32.79
N TYR A 398 9.58 11.30 31.71
CA TYR A 398 9.47 11.77 30.32
C TYR A 398 8.67 10.78 29.50
N SER A 399 7.79 11.28 28.64
CA SER A 399 6.90 10.48 27.80
C SER A 399 7.02 10.91 26.35
N PHE A 400 7.21 9.95 25.45
CA PHE A 400 7.33 10.18 24.02
C PHE A 400 6.22 9.51 23.23
N CYS A 401 5.72 10.23 22.23
CA CYS A 401 4.60 9.85 21.39
C CYS A 401 5.12 9.52 19.99
N LEU A 402 4.57 8.46 19.41
CA LEU A 402 4.64 8.20 17.97
C LEU A 402 3.31 8.60 17.35
N ASN A 403 3.36 9.42 16.30
CA ASN A 403 2.18 9.85 15.55
C ASN A 403 2.41 9.53 14.07
N PRO A 404 1.53 8.78 13.39
CA PRO A 404 0.24 8.24 13.84
C PRO A 404 0.31 7.00 14.76
N LEU A 405 -0.79 6.74 15.48
CA LEU A 405 -0.91 5.71 16.52
C LEU A 405 -0.67 4.26 16.04
N ASN A 406 -1.08 3.94 14.81
CA ASN A 406 -1.04 2.56 14.30
C ASN A 406 0.28 2.23 13.59
N VAL A 407 1.37 2.83 14.06
CA VAL A 407 2.68 2.72 13.42
C VAL A 407 3.62 1.98 14.34
N SER A 408 4.37 1.04 13.75
CA SER A 408 5.46 0.35 14.42
C SER A 408 6.80 0.65 13.75
N VAL A 409 7.80 0.96 14.58
CA VAL A 409 9.16 1.30 14.14
C VAL A 409 10.19 0.67 15.06
N THR A 410 11.37 0.38 14.51
CA THR A 410 12.50 -0.16 15.25
C THR A 410 13.36 0.98 15.78
N LEU A 411 13.62 1.00 17.09
CA LEU A 411 14.45 1.96 17.78
C LEU A 411 15.84 1.39 18.04
N ASN A 412 16.85 2.11 17.56
CA ASN A 412 18.26 1.88 17.83
C ASN A 412 18.90 3.15 18.37
N GLY A 413 19.63 3.10 19.48
CA GLY A 413 20.24 4.29 20.05
C GLY A 413 20.64 4.15 21.49
N PHE A 414 20.84 5.28 22.16
CA PHE A 414 21.13 5.28 23.60
C PHE A 414 20.67 6.56 24.27
N CYS A 415 20.54 6.49 25.59
CA CYS A 415 20.42 7.65 26.46
C CYS A 415 21.51 7.63 27.51
N GLN A 416 22.10 8.79 27.75
CA GLN A 416 22.81 9.07 28.98
C GLN A 416 21.84 9.74 29.96
N TYR A 417 21.91 9.36 31.24
CA TYR A 417 21.06 9.92 32.29
C TYR A 417 21.82 10.09 33.60
N ASP A 418 21.43 11.12 34.36
CA ASP A 418 21.98 11.41 35.69
C ASP A 418 20.97 12.17 36.57
N SER A 419 20.97 11.89 37.88
CA SER A 419 20.13 12.56 38.86
C SER A 419 20.65 13.96 39.16
N THR A 420 19.72 14.88 39.38
CA THR A 420 20.05 16.23 39.86
C THR A 420 20.25 16.30 41.38
N LEU A 421 20.07 15.19 42.10
CA LEU A 421 20.23 15.12 43.55
C LEU A 421 21.71 15.08 43.97
N SER A 422 22.03 15.77 45.07
CA SER A 422 23.35 15.69 45.67
C SER A 422 23.68 14.27 46.14
N GLY A 423 24.85 13.76 45.78
CA GLY A 423 25.29 12.39 46.12
C GLY A 423 25.06 11.35 45.02
N TYR A 424 24.67 11.79 43.81
CA TYR A 424 24.51 10.95 42.62
C TYR A 424 25.23 11.60 41.42
N SER A 425 26.57 11.53 41.42
CA SER A 425 27.40 12.30 40.48
C SER A 425 27.78 11.52 39.21
N TYR A 426 27.54 10.20 39.19
CA TYR A 426 27.97 9.35 38.08
C TYR A 426 26.83 9.10 37.11
N ALA A 427 26.95 9.66 35.90
CA ALA A 427 26.02 9.43 34.80
C ALA A 427 26.09 7.97 34.32
N ARG A 428 24.97 7.47 33.81
CA ARG A 428 24.83 6.11 33.28
C ARG A 428 24.25 6.14 31.87
N GLN A 429 24.42 5.02 31.17
CA GLN A 429 23.90 4.84 29.83
C GLN A 429 22.88 3.70 29.78
N TYR A 430 21.92 3.86 28.89
CA TYR A 430 20.95 2.85 28.51
C TYR A 430 20.94 2.74 26.98
N TYR A 431 21.18 1.54 26.46
CA TYR A 431 21.22 1.27 25.03
C TYR A 431 19.91 0.61 24.58
N PHE A 432 19.41 1.05 23.44
CA PHE A 432 18.28 0.46 22.73
C PHE A 432 18.84 -0.18 21.47
N ASP A 433 18.64 -1.49 21.33
CA ASP A 433 19.10 -2.27 20.19
C ASP A 433 17.92 -3.08 19.66
N ASP A 434 17.51 -2.77 18.43
CA ASP A 434 16.35 -3.31 17.72
C ASP A 434 15.05 -3.39 18.55
N VAL A 435 14.77 -2.31 19.28
CA VAL A 435 13.56 -2.23 20.11
C VAL A 435 12.35 -1.86 19.25
N ILE A 436 11.35 -2.73 19.17
CA ILE A 436 10.11 -2.43 18.46
C ILE A 436 9.25 -1.47 19.29
N LEU A 437 9.06 -0.25 18.79
CA LEU A 437 8.10 0.72 19.29
C LEU A 437 6.80 0.64 18.51
N ASP A 438 5.69 0.75 19.22
CA ASP A 438 4.35 0.78 18.64
C ASP A 438 3.63 1.99 19.22
N GLY A 439 3.09 2.86 18.37
CA GLY A 439 2.35 4.05 18.78
C GLY A 439 1.12 3.72 19.64
N GLY A 440 0.58 2.51 19.55
CA GLY A 440 -0.57 2.05 20.34
C GLY A 440 -0.21 1.35 21.66
N THR A 441 1.07 1.04 21.91
CA THR A 441 1.47 0.23 23.07
C THR A 441 2.53 0.94 23.93
N LEU A 442 2.16 1.31 25.15
CA LEU A 442 3.07 1.93 26.12
C LEU A 442 4.19 0.97 26.55
N ARG A 443 5.44 1.41 26.38
CA ARG A 443 6.63 0.77 26.98
C ARG A 443 7.21 1.61 28.12
N ASN A 444 7.40 1.00 29.28
CA ASN A 444 8.00 1.63 30.45
C ASN A 444 9.47 1.21 30.59
N TYR A 445 10.35 2.20 30.73
CA TYR A 445 11.77 2.00 31.00
C TYR A 445 12.16 2.66 32.31
N SER A 446 12.69 1.85 33.23
CA SER A 446 13.23 2.34 34.49
C SER A 446 14.74 2.45 34.43
N PHE A 447 15.21 3.68 34.62
CA PHE A 447 16.60 4.00 34.84
C PHE A 447 16.92 3.88 36.31
N TYR A 448 18.12 3.37 36.60
CA TYR A 448 18.58 3.19 37.97
C TYR A 448 19.89 3.94 38.17
N GLN A 449 20.01 4.60 39.31
CA GLN A 449 21.25 5.26 39.74
C GLN A 449 21.61 4.86 41.17
N LEU A 450 22.91 4.73 41.42
CA LEU A 450 23.48 4.35 42.69
C LEU A 450 24.09 5.58 43.37
N GLU A 451 23.96 5.64 44.69
CA GLU A 451 24.55 6.71 45.51
C GLU A 451 26.07 6.64 45.49
N ASP A 452 26.74 7.79 45.41
CA ASP A 452 28.20 7.92 45.29
C ASP A 452 28.93 7.21 46.44
N ALA A 453 28.34 7.19 47.64
CA ALA A 453 28.92 6.55 48.82
C ALA A 453 29.01 5.01 48.72
N LEU A 454 28.20 4.39 47.86
CA LEU A 454 28.16 2.94 47.63
C LEU A 454 28.82 2.55 46.29
N SER A 455 29.18 3.54 45.49
CA SER A 455 29.63 3.37 44.12
C SER A 455 31.14 3.19 44.02
N THR A 456 31.58 2.16 43.30
CA THR A 456 32.98 1.93 42.93
C THR A 456 33.09 1.75 41.41
N ALA A 457 34.14 2.30 40.79
CA ALA A 457 34.38 2.16 39.35
C ALA A 457 34.84 0.74 39.01
N ILE A 458 34.11 0.06 38.13
CA ILE A 458 34.37 -1.31 37.68
C ILE A 458 34.63 -1.28 36.18
N THR A 459 35.82 -1.73 35.78
CA THR A 459 36.17 -1.88 34.36
C THR A 459 35.71 -3.24 33.85
N PHE A 460 34.77 -3.25 32.90
CA PHE A 460 34.38 -4.45 32.20
C PHE A 460 35.25 -4.62 30.96
N SER A 461 35.71 -5.85 30.68
CA SER A 461 36.49 -6.17 29.48
C SER A 461 35.91 -7.39 28.79
N VAL A 462 35.68 -7.30 27.48
CA VAL A 462 35.16 -8.40 26.66
C VAL A 462 36.19 -8.77 25.62
N THR A 463 36.57 -10.04 25.61
CA THR A 463 37.54 -10.59 24.66
C THR A 463 37.01 -11.86 24.02
N GLU A 464 37.39 -12.14 22.79
CA GLU A 464 37.19 -13.42 22.12
C GLU A 464 38.53 -13.98 21.67
N ALA A 465 38.88 -15.19 22.10
CA ALA A 465 40.20 -15.79 21.88
C ALA A 465 41.38 -14.86 22.27
N GLY A 466 41.19 -14.00 23.27
CA GLY A 466 42.19 -13.02 23.74
C GLY A 466 42.26 -11.72 22.94
N VAL A 467 41.43 -11.56 21.91
CA VAL A 467 41.28 -10.32 21.13
C VAL A 467 40.16 -9.48 21.74
N PRO A 468 40.36 -8.18 22.03
CA PRO A 468 39.30 -7.31 22.52
C PRO A 468 38.18 -7.14 21.47
N LEU A 469 36.93 -7.14 21.93
CA LEU A 469 35.76 -6.96 21.06
C LEU A 469 35.13 -5.58 21.27
N GLU A 470 35.18 -4.75 20.22
CA GLU A 470 34.50 -3.45 20.16
C GLU A 470 33.00 -3.62 19.86
N ASN A 471 32.20 -2.61 20.23
CA ASN A 471 30.77 -2.54 19.92
C ASN A 471 29.95 -3.71 20.47
N ARG A 472 30.30 -4.22 21.66
CA ARG A 472 29.48 -5.18 22.41
C ARG A 472 28.70 -4.45 23.49
N ILE A 473 27.40 -4.70 23.57
CA ILE A 473 26.55 -4.13 24.62
C ILE A 473 26.62 -5.05 25.84
N ILE A 474 27.03 -4.50 26.97
CA ILE A 474 27.08 -5.20 28.26
C ILE A 474 25.88 -4.75 29.09
N GLN A 475 24.90 -5.62 29.26
CA GLN A 475 23.76 -5.39 30.13
C GLN A 475 24.07 -5.92 31.53
N ILE A 476 24.08 -5.04 32.52
CA ILE A 476 24.35 -5.36 33.92
C ILE A 476 23.04 -5.35 34.69
N GLN A 477 22.72 -6.49 35.28
CA GLN A 477 21.50 -6.70 36.05
C GLN A 477 21.83 -6.90 37.52
N ARG A 478 21.08 -6.24 38.40
CA ARG A 478 21.17 -6.42 39.85
C ARG A 478 20.00 -7.27 40.34
N TYR A 479 20.27 -8.19 41.25
CA TYR A 479 19.24 -8.96 41.92
C TYR A 479 18.50 -8.11 42.96
N ASP A 480 17.19 -8.03 42.83
CA ASP A 480 16.31 -7.38 43.81
C ASP A 480 15.74 -8.44 44.77
N ILE A 481 16.12 -8.33 46.04
CA ILE A 481 15.71 -9.27 47.09
C ILE A 481 14.20 -9.16 47.37
N ALA A 482 13.61 -7.98 47.19
CA ALA A 482 12.19 -7.76 47.51
C ALA A 482 11.28 -8.41 46.47
N THR A 483 11.65 -8.35 45.19
CA THR A 483 10.85 -8.89 44.07
C THR A 483 11.31 -10.28 43.62
N GLY A 484 12.52 -10.71 44.00
CA GLY A 484 13.10 -11.97 43.56
C GLY A 484 13.57 -11.98 42.10
N ASN A 485 13.61 -10.81 41.45
CA ASN A 485 13.89 -10.67 40.03
C ASN A 485 15.20 -9.92 39.79
N TYR A 486 15.80 -10.15 38.62
CA TYR A 486 16.91 -9.34 38.12
C TYR A 486 16.36 -8.15 37.36
N ARG A 487 16.89 -6.96 37.64
CA ARG A 487 16.59 -5.73 36.91
C ARG A 487 17.84 -5.16 36.28
N THR A 488 17.74 -4.62 35.07
CA THR A 488 18.85 -3.95 34.41
C THR A 488 19.13 -2.61 35.10
N VAL A 489 20.34 -2.44 35.62
CA VAL A 489 20.74 -1.24 36.39
C VAL A 489 21.78 -0.38 35.66
N SER A 490 22.49 -0.96 34.71
CA SER A 490 23.49 -0.27 33.89
C SER A 490 23.66 -1.02 32.57
N MET A 491 23.90 -0.28 31.50
CA MET A 491 24.38 -0.82 30.23
C MET A 491 25.65 -0.10 29.83
N LEU A 492 26.55 -0.83 29.16
CA LEU A 492 27.83 -0.34 28.67
C LEU A 492 28.00 -0.73 27.20
N LYS A 493 28.87 -0.02 26.47
CA LYS A 493 29.25 -0.39 25.11
C LYS A 493 30.77 -0.38 24.98
N THR A 494 31.33 -1.53 24.64
CA THR A 494 32.79 -1.69 24.61
C THR A 494 33.46 -0.81 23.54
N ASP A 495 34.56 -0.16 23.93
CA ASP A 495 35.43 0.62 23.06
C ASP A 495 36.35 -0.27 22.19
N ALA A 496 37.26 0.34 21.43
CA ALA A 496 38.24 -0.36 20.61
C ALA A 496 39.18 -1.31 21.40
N ASN A 497 39.28 -1.13 22.72
CA ASN A 497 40.02 -2.01 23.62
C ASN A 497 39.13 -3.09 24.25
N GLY A 498 37.88 -3.19 23.83
CA GLY A 498 36.90 -4.13 24.37
C GLY A 498 36.45 -3.78 25.78
N GLN A 499 36.58 -2.51 26.19
CA GLN A 499 36.40 -2.08 27.57
C GLN A 499 35.37 -0.95 27.70
N ASP A 500 34.74 -0.90 28.87
CA ASP A 500 33.94 0.22 29.33
C ASP A 500 33.82 0.18 30.87
N ILE A 501 33.39 1.28 31.51
CA ILE A 501 33.39 1.44 32.97
C ILE A 501 31.97 1.68 33.47
N SER A 502 31.56 0.94 34.50
CA SER A 502 30.33 1.22 35.28
C SER A 502 30.63 1.43 36.75
N TYR A 503 29.79 2.23 37.39
CA TYR A 503 29.86 2.60 38.80
C TYR A 503 28.86 1.75 39.60
N LEU A 504 29.35 0.72 40.30
CA LEU A 504 28.54 -0.35 40.92
C LEU A 504 28.94 -0.61 42.37
N GLU A 505 28.06 -1.30 43.11
CA GLU A 505 28.26 -1.65 44.52
C GLU A 505 29.06 -2.97 44.64
N GLN A 506 30.26 -2.93 45.23
CA GLN A 506 31.04 -4.15 45.43
C GLN A 506 30.58 -4.95 46.67
N THR A 507 30.86 -6.26 46.67
CA THR A 507 30.77 -7.22 47.79
C THR A 507 29.39 -7.58 48.34
N THR A 508 28.42 -6.67 48.31
CA THR A 508 27.11 -6.83 48.96
C THR A 508 25.99 -7.14 47.97
N ALA A 509 26.05 -6.58 46.76
CA ALA A 509 25.05 -6.78 45.72
C ALA A 509 25.38 -7.97 44.82
N PHE A 510 24.34 -8.73 44.42
CA PHE A 510 24.45 -9.79 43.41
C PHE A 510 24.15 -9.20 42.04
N TYR A 511 25.06 -9.48 41.10
CA TYR A 511 24.94 -9.07 39.71
C TYR A 511 24.88 -10.27 38.76
N LYS A 512 24.26 -10.04 37.62
CA LYS A 512 24.28 -10.89 36.44
C LYS A 512 24.62 -10.00 35.25
N VAL A 513 25.50 -10.45 34.37
CA VAL A 513 25.93 -9.68 33.20
C VAL A 513 25.57 -10.45 31.94
N CYS A 514 24.96 -9.80 30.96
CA CYS A 514 24.69 -10.35 29.65
C CYS A 514 25.33 -9.50 28.55
N ILE A 515 25.90 -10.14 27.53
CA ILE A 515 26.60 -9.51 26.41
C ILE A 515 25.78 -9.72 25.16
N PHE A 516 25.53 -8.64 24.43
CA PHE A 516 24.80 -8.62 23.18
C PHE A 516 25.72 -8.15 22.06
N GLU A 517 25.49 -8.70 20.87
CA GLU A 517 26.01 -8.16 19.62
C GLU A 517 25.00 -7.16 19.07
N VAL A 518 25.47 -6.02 18.57
CA VAL A 518 24.60 -4.98 18.01
C VAL A 518 23.79 -5.55 16.84
N GLY A 519 22.48 -5.32 16.86
CA GLY A 519 21.54 -5.88 15.88
C GLY A 519 21.14 -7.34 16.17
N ASN A 520 21.49 -7.88 17.33
CA ASN A 520 21.05 -9.21 17.76
C ASN A 520 20.30 -9.12 19.09
N PRO A 521 18.98 -9.37 19.11
CA PRO A 521 18.18 -9.28 20.33
C PRO A 521 18.53 -10.36 21.36
N ASN A 522 19.24 -11.41 20.95
CA ASN A 522 19.63 -12.51 21.83
C ASN A 522 21.05 -12.30 22.38
N PRO A 523 21.27 -12.50 23.70
CA PRO A 523 22.59 -12.36 24.28
C PRO A 523 23.52 -13.47 23.80
N VAL A 524 24.72 -13.08 23.38
CA VAL A 524 25.84 -13.96 23.00
C VAL A 524 26.50 -14.57 24.24
N TYR A 525 26.28 -13.99 25.42
CA TYR A 525 26.74 -14.50 26.70
C TYR A 525 25.86 -13.97 27.83
N CYS A 526 25.68 -14.75 28.89
CA CYS A 526 25.24 -14.25 30.18
C CYS A 526 26.18 -14.80 31.26
N SER A 527 26.20 -14.27 32.46
CA SER A 527 26.91 -14.87 33.58
C SER A 527 25.92 -15.59 34.51
N SER A 528 26.42 -16.50 35.35
CA SER A 528 25.71 -16.82 36.58
C SER A 528 25.71 -15.61 37.52
N ALA A 529 24.88 -15.64 38.56
CA ALA A 529 24.91 -14.61 39.59
C ALA A 529 26.28 -14.57 40.30
N PHE A 530 26.82 -13.38 40.55
CA PHE A 530 28.10 -13.19 41.22
C PHE A 530 28.14 -11.89 42.03
N HIS A 531 29.12 -11.80 42.93
CA HIS A 531 29.49 -10.55 43.60
C HIS A 531 30.70 -9.93 42.92
N LEU A 532 30.68 -8.61 42.76
CA LEU A 532 31.86 -7.86 42.34
C LEU A 532 32.82 -7.73 43.53
N THR A 533 34.03 -8.26 43.40
CA THR A 533 35.07 -8.23 44.45
C THR A 533 36.34 -7.51 44.02
N SER A 534 36.36 -6.94 42.82
CA SER A 534 37.51 -6.29 42.20
C SER A 534 37.06 -5.14 41.29
N ASP A 535 37.97 -4.20 41.05
CA ASP A 535 37.76 -3.01 40.19
C ASP A 535 37.78 -3.35 38.68
N SER A 536 37.90 -4.62 38.35
CA SER A 536 37.82 -5.13 36.98
C SER A 536 37.09 -6.47 36.93
N TYR A 537 36.38 -6.69 35.82
CA TYR A 537 35.70 -7.93 35.50
C TYR A 537 35.94 -8.27 34.03
N SER A 538 36.57 -9.42 33.76
CA SER A 538 36.90 -9.85 32.40
C SER A 538 36.02 -11.00 31.94
N ILE A 539 35.45 -10.84 30.76
CA ILE A 539 34.60 -11.80 30.08
C ILE A 539 35.37 -12.29 28.84
N ALA A 540 35.66 -13.58 28.82
CA ALA A 540 36.23 -14.24 27.65
C ALA A 540 35.13 -15.04 26.96
N LEU A 541 34.68 -14.57 25.80
CA LEU A 541 33.87 -15.35 24.89
C LEU A 541 34.78 -16.43 24.27
N THR A 542 34.40 -17.70 24.35
CA THR A 542 35.00 -18.71 23.49
C THR A 542 34.35 -18.62 22.12
N THR A 543 35.16 -18.77 21.07
CA THR A 543 34.64 -19.02 19.73
C THR A 543 33.68 -20.20 19.83
N SER A 544 32.43 -20.02 19.39
CA SER A 544 31.48 -21.11 19.36
C SER A 544 32.13 -22.25 18.58
N SER A 545 32.51 -23.33 19.28
CA SER A 545 32.64 -24.60 18.60
C SER A 545 31.23 -24.86 18.09
N ALA A 546 31.03 -24.73 16.77
CA ALA A 546 29.75 -24.92 16.12
C ALA A 546 29.01 -26.07 16.81
N LEU A 547 27.91 -25.74 17.49
CA LEU A 547 27.05 -26.76 18.06
C LEU A 547 26.65 -27.64 16.86
N SER A 548 26.91 -28.94 16.94
CA SER A 548 26.65 -29.84 15.81
C SER A 548 25.28 -30.49 16.02
N TRP A 549 24.64 -31.03 14.98
CA TRP A 549 23.37 -31.77 15.11
C TRP A 549 23.37 -32.81 16.25
N SER A 550 24.54 -33.32 16.66
CA SER A 550 24.70 -34.21 17.81
C SER A 550 24.25 -33.62 19.16
N SER A 551 24.19 -32.29 19.33
CA SER A 551 23.73 -31.64 20.57
C SER A 551 22.20 -31.71 20.73
N LEU A 552 21.45 -31.86 19.64
CA LEU A 552 19.98 -32.04 19.61
C LEU A 552 19.51 -33.50 19.78
N VAL A 553 20.44 -34.45 19.97
CA VAL A 553 20.07 -35.87 20.18
C VAL A 553 19.14 -35.99 21.39
N GLY A 554 17.90 -36.42 21.16
CA GLY A 554 16.86 -36.54 22.19
C GLY A 554 15.72 -35.52 22.10
N VAL A 555 15.80 -34.55 21.18
CA VAL A 555 14.70 -33.65 20.83
C VAL A 555 13.89 -34.27 19.69
N ALA A 556 12.64 -34.64 19.96
CA ALA A 556 11.71 -35.11 18.94
C ALA A 556 10.95 -33.93 18.35
N HIS A 557 10.77 -33.91 17.03
CA HIS A 557 9.99 -32.89 16.33
C HIS A 557 9.30 -33.48 15.11
N ASN A 558 8.19 -32.89 14.71
CA ASN A 558 7.47 -33.22 13.49
C ASN A 558 6.80 -31.95 12.93
N LEU A 559 7.14 -31.62 11.69
CA LEU A 559 6.60 -30.46 10.96
C LEU A 559 5.73 -30.98 9.81
N THR A 560 4.45 -30.62 9.81
CA THR A 560 3.47 -31.06 8.82
C THR A 560 2.63 -29.90 8.30
N PHE A 561 2.02 -30.09 7.13
CA PHE A 561 1.02 -29.18 6.57
C PHE A 561 -0.31 -29.92 6.46
N ASP A 562 -1.38 -29.35 7.02
CA ASP A 562 -2.75 -29.88 6.92
C ASP A 562 -3.52 -29.14 5.82
N SER A 563 -3.79 -29.84 4.72
CA SER A 563 -4.53 -29.32 3.57
C SER A 563 -6.05 -29.18 3.81
N GLY A 564 -6.57 -29.64 4.96
CA GLY A 564 -7.97 -29.45 5.33
C GLY A 564 -8.23 -28.14 6.07
N SER A 565 -7.21 -27.58 6.71
CA SER A 565 -7.27 -26.34 7.51
C SER A 565 -6.32 -25.25 7.01
N ASP A 566 -5.51 -25.54 5.99
CA ASP A 566 -4.48 -24.67 5.41
C ASP A 566 -3.46 -24.17 6.45
N GLN A 567 -3.00 -25.10 7.31
CA GLN A 567 -2.10 -24.80 8.43
C GLN A 567 -0.80 -25.59 8.39
N PHE A 568 0.30 -24.88 8.67
CA PHE A 568 1.56 -25.49 9.09
C PHE A 568 1.52 -25.77 10.58
N GLU A 569 1.89 -26.99 10.96
CA GLU A 569 1.91 -27.45 12.35
C GLU A 569 3.29 -28.03 12.69
N LEU A 570 3.93 -27.45 13.70
CA LEU A 570 5.14 -27.95 14.33
C LEU A 570 4.80 -28.54 15.69
N THR A 571 4.99 -29.85 15.86
CA THR A 571 4.94 -30.53 17.16
C THR A 571 6.35 -30.88 17.61
N TYR A 572 6.65 -30.70 18.89
CA TYR A 572 7.97 -30.97 19.42
C TYR A 572 7.95 -31.43 20.88
N SER A 573 8.99 -32.16 21.27
CA SER A 573 9.22 -32.65 22.63
C SER A 573 10.72 -32.72 22.92
N ASP A 574 11.14 -32.00 23.95
CA ASP A 574 12.48 -32.00 24.51
C ASP A 574 12.45 -32.39 26.00
N PRO A 575 12.41 -33.70 26.31
CA PRO A 575 12.35 -34.18 27.69
C PRO A 575 13.60 -33.86 28.53
N ASN A 576 14.69 -33.42 27.89
CA ASN A 576 15.99 -33.20 28.54
C ASN A 576 16.32 -31.70 28.66
N GLU A 577 15.38 -30.81 28.34
CA GLU A 577 15.49 -29.34 28.51
C GLU A 577 16.76 -28.75 27.88
N LYS A 578 17.14 -29.26 26.71
CA LYS A 578 18.34 -28.83 25.97
C LYS A 578 18.11 -27.53 25.19
N THR A 579 16.86 -27.24 24.87
CA THR A 579 16.43 -26.12 24.03
C THR A 579 15.59 -25.15 24.86
N THR A 580 15.69 -23.86 24.56
CA THR A 580 14.93 -22.80 25.26
C THR A 580 13.68 -22.36 24.53
N GLN A 581 13.65 -22.57 23.21
CA GLN A 581 12.58 -22.11 22.35
C GLN A 581 12.52 -22.93 21.08
N PHE A 582 11.30 -23.13 20.58
CA PHE A 582 11.02 -23.67 19.26
C PHE A 582 10.27 -22.62 18.45
N CYS A 583 10.70 -22.36 17.22
CA CYS A 583 10.11 -21.38 16.32
C CYS A 583 9.62 -22.05 15.02
N LEU A 584 8.51 -21.56 14.50
CA LEU A 584 7.96 -21.90 13.19
C LEU A 584 7.89 -20.62 12.37
N ASP A 585 8.75 -20.54 11.35
CA ASP A 585 8.78 -19.43 10.40
C ASP A 585 8.18 -19.88 9.08
N VAL A 586 7.16 -19.18 8.61
CA VAL A 586 6.51 -19.46 7.33
C VAL A 586 6.75 -18.30 6.40
N PHE A 587 7.24 -18.60 5.20
CA PHE A 587 7.51 -17.63 4.15
C PHE A 587 6.67 -17.92 2.91
N GLU A 588 6.24 -16.86 2.25
CA GLU A 588 5.73 -16.88 0.89
C GLU A 588 6.93 -16.76 -0.07
N GLU A 589 7.09 -17.74 -0.94
CA GLU A 589 8.16 -17.78 -1.95
C GLU A 589 7.73 -17.00 -3.18
N ARG A 590 8.32 -15.81 -3.40
CA ARG A 590 8.12 -14.99 -4.60
C ARG A 590 9.33 -15.10 -5.53
N PHE A 591 9.17 -14.71 -6.79
CA PHE A 591 10.18 -14.86 -7.85
C PHE A 591 11.56 -14.26 -7.54
N THR A 592 11.62 -13.22 -6.70
CA THR A 592 12.86 -12.48 -6.38
C THR A 592 13.23 -12.47 -4.91
N GLN A 593 12.31 -12.85 -4.00
CA GLN A 593 12.53 -12.79 -2.56
C GLN A 593 11.55 -13.68 -1.79
N ARG A 594 11.93 -14.05 -0.56
CA ARG A 594 11.03 -14.66 0.43
C ARG A 594 10.38 -13.56 1.26
N VAL A 595 9.08 -13.62 1.43
CA VAL A 595 8.33 -12.70 2.31
C VAL A 595 7.91 -13.48 3.54
N LEU A 596 8.29 -13.01 4.73
CA LEU A 596 7.88 -13.64 5.98
C LEU A 596 6.37 -13.43 6.17
N VAL A 597 5.63 -14.53 6.25
CA VAL A 597 4.18 -14.53 6.54
C VAL A 597 3.96 -14.49 8.05
N SER A 598 4.71 -15.30 8.78
CA SER A 598 4.65 -15.34 10.24
C SER A 598 5.90 -15.99 10.83
N SER A 599 6.24 -15.57 12.05
CA SER A 599 7.28 -16.19 12.89
C SER A 599 6.71 -16.39 14.29
N ASN A 600 6.35 -17.63 14.63
CA ASN A 600 5.75 -17.97 15.91
C ASN A 600 6.69 -18.85 16.73
N CYS A 601 6.95 -18.46 17.98
CA CYS A 601 7.87 -19.19 18.84
C CYS A 601 7.24 -19.54 20.19
N LEU A 602 7.56 -20.72 20.73
CA LEU A 602 7.09 -21.19 22.02
C LEU A 602 8.25 -21.66 22.90
N SER A 603 8.33 -21.11 24.11
CA SER A 603 9.33 -21.44 25.13
C SER A 603 8.77 -22.43 26.14
N ALA A 604 8.49 -23.64 25.66
CA ALA A 604 8.04 -24.77 26.46
C ALA A 604 8.82 -26.02 26.07
N ASN A 605 8.95 -26.99 26.97
CA ASN A 605 9.74 -28.22 26.73
C ASN A 605 8.99 -29.24 25.84
N SER A 606 7.71 -29.00 25.56
CA SER A 606 6.93 -29.71 24.57
C SER A 606 5.73 -28.85 24.19
N GLY A 607 5.30 -28.90 22.94
CA GLY A 607 4.17 -28.09 22.50
C GLY A 607 3.88 -28.25 21.02
N THR A 608 2.89 -27.48 20.59
CA THR A 608 2.46 -27.40 19.20
C THR A 608 2.40 -25.92 18.80
N VAL A 609 3.09 -25.56 17.72
CA VAL A 609 3.05 -24.24 17.12
C VAL A 609 2.36 -24.37 15.77
N GLN A 610 1.33 -23.55 15.53
CA GLN A 610 0.54 -23.58 14.31
C GLN A 610 0.55 -22.22 13.63
N THR A 611 0.40 -22.24 12.31
CA THR A 611 0.29 -21.04 11.49
C THR A 611 -0.61 -21.32 10.30
N SER A 612 -1.64 -20.50 10.11
CA SER A 612 -2.49 -20.54 8.92
C SER A 612 -1.90 -19.72 7.78
N VAL A 613 -2.07 -20.21 6.55
CA VAL A 613 -1.73 -19.51 5.32
C VAL A 613 -2.93 -19.46 4.39
N ASP A 614 -2.99 -18.43 3.54
CA ASP A 614 -4.08 -18.31 2.57
C ASP A 614 -3.88 -19.27 1.39
N ALA A 615 -4.96 -19.95 0.98
CA ALA A 615 -4.96 -20.84 -0.17
C ALA A 615 -5.01 -20.08 -1.50
N ILE A 616 -3.90 -19.44 -1.86
CA ILE A 616 -3.78 -18.63 -3.08
C ILE A 616 -3.15 -19.45 -4.22
N ASN A 617 -3.88 -19.60 -5.32
CA ASN A 617 -3.41 -20.34 -6.50
C ASN A 617 -2.12 -19.77 -7.08
N GLY A 618 -1.15 -20.64 -7.32
CA GLY A 618 0.18 -20.29 -7.82
C GLY A 618 1.18 -19.90 -6.73
N THR A 619 0.73 -19.78 -5.48
CA THR A 619 1.60 -19.41 -4.35
C THR A 619 2.28 -20.64 -3.75
N THR A 620 3.55 -20.50 -3.41
CA THR A 620 4.33 -21.50 -2.70
C THR A 620 4.71 -20.97 -1.34
N TYR A 621 4.44 -21.73 -0.30
CA TYR A 621 4.83 -21.43 1.07
C TYR A 621 5.92 -22.40 1.53
N SER A 622 6.95 -21.87 2.18
CA SER A 622 8.00 -22.66 2.83
C SER A 622 7.95 -22.44 4.34
N ALA A 623 7.86 -23.52 5.10
CA ALA A 623 7.89 -23.50 6.55
C ALA A 623 9.21 -24.05 7.07
N PHE A 624 9.84 -23.33 8.00
CA PHE A 624 11.09 -23.67 8.65
C PHE A 624 10.85 -23.81 10.15
N ALA A 625 11.20 -24.96 10.70
CA ALA A 625 11.16 -25.20 12.14
C ALA A 625 12.56 -25.02 12.72
N PHE A 626 12.71 -24.14 13.70
CA PHE A 626 13.96 -23.90 14.40
C PHE A 626 13.86 -24.30 15.87
N ALA A 627 14.96 -24.74 16.46
CA ALA A 627 15.13 -24.85 17.90
C ALA A 627 16.37 -24.06 18.33
N THR A 628 16.21 -23.25 19.37
CA THR A 628 17.32 -22.53 20.00
C THR A 628 17.93 -23.42 21.07
N LEU A 629 19.19 -23.81 20.87
CA LEU A 629 19.94 -24.60 21.84
C LEU A 629 20.51 -23.72 22.94
N PHE A 630 20.51 -24.27 24.16
CA PHE A 630 21.15 -23.66 25.31
C PHE A 630 22.09 -24.69 25.94
N THR A 631 23.40 -24.53 25.74
CA THR A 631 24.38 -25.38 26.43
C THR A 631 25.24 -24.56 27.37
N ASN A 632 25.23 -24.94 28.65
CA ASN A 632 26.27 -24.55 29.59
C ASN A 632 27.43 -25.53 29.45
N THR A 633 28.53 -25.08 28.87
CA THR A 633 29.83 -25.69 29.17
C THR A 633 30.66 -24.62 29.86
N SER A 634 30.88 -24.81 31.17
CA SER A 634 31.77 -23.99 31.99
C SER A 634 31.44 -22.48 32.01
N GLY A 635 30.15 -22.14 32.08
CA GLY A 635 29.71 -20.76 32.33
C GLY A 635 29.57 -19.87 31.10
N GLN A 636 29.66 -20.43 29.89
CA GLN A 636 29.41 -19.69 28.66
C GLN A 636 28.04 -20.04 28.07
N TYR A 637 27.26 -18.99 27.78
CA TYR A 637 25.89 -19.09 27.28
C TYR A 637 25.96 -18.86 25.77
N VAL A 638 25.77 -19.88 24.96
CA VAL A 638 25.71 -19.72 23.49
C VAL A 638 24.29 -20.08 23.08
N ALA A 639 23.54 -19.09 22.58
CA ALA A 639 22.26 -19.29 21.92
C ALA A 639 22.54 -19.40 20.41
N ASP A 640 22.20 -20.54 19.82
CA ASP A 640 22.35 -20.76 18.39
C ASP A 640 21.08 -21.44 17.87
N ASN A 641 20.63 -21.01 16.69
CA ASN A 641 19.36 -21.43 16.09
C ASN A 641 19.61 -22.59 15.13
N PHE A 642 19.06 -23.75 15.49
CA PHE A 642 19.19 -24.95 14.69
C PHE A 642 17.94 -25.18 13.85
N LEU A 643 18.11 -25.23 12.53
CA LEU A 643 17.04 -25.69 11.63
C LEU A 643 16.77 -27.17 11.87
N LEU A 644 15.60 -27.49 12.42
CA LEU A 644 15.14 -28.85 12.70
C LEU A 644 14.63 -29.53 11.44
N SER A 645 13.70 -28.87 10.74
CA SER A 645 13.03 -29.39 9.57
C SER A 645 12.54 -28.24 8.70
N GLN A 646 12.37 -28.53 7.41
CA GLN A 646 11.78 -27.62 6.45
C GLN A 646 10.80 -28.41 5.58
N ILE A 647 9.63 -27.84 5.34
CA ILE A 647 8.68 -28.35 4.36
C ILE A 647 8.19 -27.22 3.47
N THR A 648 7.72 -27.57 2.28
CA THR A 648 7.17 -26.62 1.31
C THR A 648 5.81 -27.12 0.87
N HIS A 649 4.84 -26.21 0.78
CA HIS A 649 3.52 -26.47 0.22
C HIS A 649 3.24 -25.49 -0.91
N SER A 650 2.82 -26.01 -2.07
CA SER A 650 2.50 -25.20 -3.25
C SER A 650 1.04 -25.40 -3.64
N TYR A 651 0.30 -24.30 -3.71
CA TYR A 651 -1.02 -24.28 -4.32
C TYR A 651 -0.81 -24.20 -5.84
N GLY A 652 -0.98 -25.33 -6.54
CA GLY A 652 -0.66 -25.41 -7.97
C GLY A 652 -1.56 -24.52 -8.84
N MET A 653 -0.99 -23.91 -9.89
CA MET A 653 -1.73 -23.23 -10.98
C MET A 653 -2.68 -24.14 -11.75
N SER A 654 -2.67 -25.45 -11.48
CA SER A 654 -3.35 -26.45 -12.29
C SER A 654 -4.87 -26.27 -12.30
N GLU A 655 -5.47 -25.61 -11.30
CA GLU A 655 -6.93 -25.48 -11.22
C GLU A 655 -7.52 -24.38 -12.10
N ALA A 656 -6.75 -23.34 -12.44
CA ALA A 656 -7.22 -22.27 -13.33
C ALA A 656 -7.28 -22.69 -14.82
N PHE A 657 -6.51 -23.71 -15.21
CA PHE A 657 -6.36 -24.12 -16.62
C PHE A 657 -6.64 -25.60 -16.90
N GLN A 658 -7.15 -26.41 -15.95
CA GLN A 658 -7.28 -27.88 -16.09
C GLN A 658 -7.64 -28.37 -17.50
N ASN A 659 -8.78 -27.91 -18.05
CA ASN A 659 -9.25 -28.35 -19.38
C ASN A 659 -8.76 -27.48 -20.55
N ASN A 660 -8.37 -26.22 -20.28
CA ASN A 660 -8.02 -25.26 -21.33
C ASN A 660 -6.52 -25.21 -21.61
N GLY A 661 -5.66 -25.51 -20.63
CA GLY A 661 -4.20 -25.51 -20.77
C GLY A 661 -3.72 -26.58 -21.75
N LEU A 662 -4.29 -27.79 -21.68
CA LEU A 662 -4.00 -28.84 -22.66
C LEU A 662 -4.41 -28.43 -24.08
N PHE A 663 -5.55 -27.73 -24.21
CA PHE A 663 -6.03 -27.20 -25.50
C PHE A 663 -5.10 -26.14 -26.07
N PHE A 664 -4.65 -25.17 -25.26
CA PHE A 664 -3.69 -24.14 -25.69
C PHE A 664 -2.34 -24.73 -26.10
N ILE A 665 -1.82 -25.71 -25.36
CA ILE A 665 -0.59 -26.40 -25.74
C ILE A 665 -0.78 -27.16 -27.06
N TRP A 666 -1.91 -27.85 -27.26
CA TRP A 666 -2.21 -28.52 -28.53
C TRP A 666 -2.25 -27.55 -29.72
N LEU A 667 -2.85 -26.37 -29.54
CA LEU A 667 -2.90 -25.32 -30.55
C LEU A 667 -1.48 -24.83 -30.91
N LEU A 668 -0.64 -24.59 -29.91
CA LEU A 668 0.75 -24.18 -30.12
C LEU A 668 1.57 -25.27 -30.82
N VAL A 669 1.39 -26.54 -30.45
CA VAL A 669 2.03 -27.68 -31.14
C VAL A 669 1.66 -27.69 -32.63
N ALA A 670 0.39 -27.44 -32.96
CA ALA A 670 -0.06 -27.35 -34.36
C ALA A 670 0.59 -26.16 -35.10
N ILE A 671 0.63 -24.98 -34.47
CA ILE A 671 1.27 -23.78 -35.06
C ILE A 671 2.75 -24.04 -35.32
N PHE A 672 3.49 -24.57 -34.35
CA PHE A 672 4.93 -24.85 -34.47
C PHE A 672 5.22 -25.91 -35.53
N SER A 673 4.33 -26.90 -35.68
CA SER A 673 4.41 -27.88 -36.76
C SER A 673 4.19 -27.25 -38.14
N LEU A 674 3.25 -26.30 -38.25
CA LEU A 674 2.92 -25.61 -39.50
C LEU A 674 3.99 -24.60 -39.93
N LEU A 675 4.71 -23.97 -38.99
CA LEU A 675 5.84 -23.06 -39.28
C LEU A 675 6.97 -23.76 -40.06
N ALA A 676 7.09 -25.08 -39.92
CA ALA A 676 8.10 -25.89 -40.59
C ALA A 676 7.50 -26.83 -41.66
N PHE A 677 6.36 -26.49 -42.26
CA PHE A 677 5.70 -27.32 -43.28
C PHE A 677 6.61 -27.70 -44.47
N TYR A 678 7.63 -26.86 -44.76
CA TYR A 678 8.58 -27.10 -45.86
C TYR A 678 9.67 -28.14 -45.53
N SER A 679 9.80 -28.61 -44.28
CA SER A 679 10.77 -29.64 -43.89
C SER A 679 10.22 -30.53 -42.76
N PRO A 680 9.80 -31.76 -43.07
CA PRO A 680 9.34 -32.76 -42.10
C PRO A 680 10.27 -32.97 -40.90
N SER A 681 11.58 -32.96 -41.14
CA SER A 681 12.60 -33.08 -40.08
C SER A 681 12.58 -31.92 -39.09
N LEU A 682 12.40 -30.68 -39.56
CA LEU A 682 12.31 -29.48 -38.72
C LEU A 682 10.97 -29.41 -37.98
N ALA A 683 9.87 -29.83 -38.62
CA ALA A 683 8.56 -29.89 -37.96
C ALA A 683 8.56 -30.81 -36.74
N LEU A 684 9.26 -31.96 -36.83
CA LEU A 684 9.45 -32.88 -35.71
C LEU A 684 10.29 -32.28 -34.57
N LEU A 685 11.21 -31.37 -34.86
CA LEU A 685 12.01 -30.68 -33.83
C LEU A 685 11.25 -29.55 -33.13
N LEU A 686 10.35 -28.86 -33.85
CA LEU A 686 9.62 -27.72 -33.30
C LEU A 686 8.33 -28.11 -32.56
N ALA A 687 7.66 -29.18 -33.02
CA ALA A 687 6.39 -29.64 -32.47
C ALA A 687 6.35 -29.85 -30.94
N PRO A 688 7.40 -30.40 -30.26
CA PRO A 688 7.31 -30.68 -28.83
C PRO A 688 7.78 -29.53 -27.94
N LEU A 689 8.31 -28.43 -28.50
CA LEU A 689 8.77 -27.27 -27.72
C LEU A 689 7.67 -26.61 -26.86
N PRO A 690 6.42 -26.44 -27.34
CA PRO A 690 5.34 -25.92 -26.52
C PRO A 690 5.02 -26.80 -25.31
N VAL A 691 5.24 -28.13 -25.38
CA VAL A 691 5.02 -29.04 -24.25
C VAL A 691 6.08 -28.82 -23.17
N ILE A 692 7.33 -28.55 -23.54
CA ILE A 692 8.40 -28.19 -22.58
C ILE A 692 8.08 -26.84 -21.93
N PHE A 693 7.69 -25.84 -22.73
CA PHE A 693 7.33 -24.52 -22.21
C PHE A 693 6.10 -24.60 -21.28
N GLY A 694 5.09 -25.38 -21.65
CA GLY A 694 3.89 -25.59 -20.83
C GLY A 694 4.19 -26.32 -19.51
N SER A 695 5.14 -27.27 -19.53
CA SER A 695 5.61 -27.95 -18.32
C SER A 695 6.44 -27.02 -17.42
N PHE A 696 7.26 -26.14 -18.00
CA PHE A 696 8.05 -25.15 -17.26
C PHE A 696 7.19 -24.06 -16.61
N SER A 697 6.20 -23.56 -17.34
CA SER A 697 5.29 -22.49 -16.89
C SER A 697 4.13 -22.99 -16.02
N GLY A 698 4.03 -24.30 -15.79
CA GLY A 698 2.96 -24.88 -14.98
C GLY A 698 1.58 -24.90 -15.65
N ILE A 699 1.50 -24.62 -16.95
CA ILE A 699 0.25 -24.61 -17.75
C ILE A 699 -0.30 -26.04 -17.93
N ILE A 700 0.56 -27.06 -17.96
CA ILE A 700 0.17 -28.48 -18.06
C ILE A 700 0.84 -29.32 -16.96
N ALA A 701 0.11 -30.30 -16.42
CA ALA A 701 0.56 -31.19 -15.35
C ALA A 701 1.44 -32.36 -15.85
N ILE A 702 2.37 -32.09 -16.77
CA ILE A 702 3.36 -33.08 -17.21
C ILE A 702 4.68 -32.78 -16.48
N PRO A 703 5.26 -33.74 -15.73
CA PRO A 703 6.56 -33.56 -15.11
C PRO A 703 7.65 -33.25 -16.14
N MET A 704 8.56 -32.33 -15.80
CA MET A 704 9.62 -31.86 -16.68
C MET A 704 10.44 -33.00 -17.30
N GLY A 705 10.75 -34.04 -16.52
CA GLY A 705 11.48 -35.22 -17.00
C GLY A 705 10.74 -35.97 -18.12
N THR A 706 9.42 -36.06 -18.04
CA THR A 706 8.57 -36.70 -19.07
C THR A 706 8.51 -35.85 -20.34
N ALA A 707 8.44 -34.51 -20.21
CA ALA A 707 8.47 -33.60 -21.36
C ALA A 707 9.80 -33.66 -22.12
N PHE A 708 10.93 -33.71 -21.40
CA PHE A 708 12.25 -33.90 -22.02
C PHE A 708 12.43 -35.27 -22.68
N ALA A 709 11.93 -36.34 -22.05
CA ALA A 709 11.97 -37.68 -22.63
C ALA A 709 11.18 -37.77 -23.96
N LEU A 710 10.02 -37.12 -24.01
CA LEU A 710 9.24 -36.99 -25.25
C LEU A 710 10.03 -36.22 -26.31
N TYR A 711 10.62 -35.07 -25.97
CA TYR A 711 11.43 -34.26 -26.89
C TYR A 711 12.60 -35.04 -27.50
N LEU A 712 13.32 -35.80 -26.67
CA LEU A 712 14.39 -36.71 -27.13
C LEU A 712 13.90 -37.74 -28.15
N GLY A 713 12.70 -38.30 -27.94
CA GLY A 713 12.07 -39.20 -28.91
C GLY A 713 11.82 -38.54 -30.26
N PHE A 714 11.36 -37.28 -30.27
CA PHE A 714 11.14 -36.51 -31.48
C PHE A 714 12.44 -36.11 -32.19
N ILE A 715 13.52 -35.82 -31.46
CA ILE A 715 14.85 -35.61 -32.05
C ILE A 715 15.32 -36.86 -32.79
N ILE A 716 15.17 -38.04 -32.18
CA ILE A 716 15.55 -39.32 -32.82
C ILE A 716 14.74 -39.54 -34.09
N LEU A 717 13.42 -39.29 -34.05
CA LEU A 717 12.55 -39.37 -35.23
C LEU A 717 12.96 -38.36 -36.32
N ALA A 718 13.28 -37.13 -35.94
CA ALA A 718 13.74 -36.10 -36.88
C ALA A 718 15.02 -36.52 -37.60
N VAL A 719 15.97 -37.13 -36.90
CA VAL A 719 17.21 -37.67 -37.49
C VAL A 719 16.92 -38.82 -38.46
N ILE A 720 16.01 -39.72 -38.11
CA ILE A 720 15.63 -40.86 -38.97
C ILE A 720 14.92 -40.38 -40.24
N VAL A 721 14.06 -39.37 -40.13
CA VAL A 721 13.30 -38.81 -41.26
C VAL A 721 14.20 -37.93 -42.14
N GLY A 722 15.03 -37.08 -41.55
CA GLY A 722 15.98 -36.23 -42.27
C GLY A 722 17.11 -37.02 -42.96
N GLY A 723 17.38 -38.26 -42.55
CA GLY A 723 18.29 -39.16 -43.27
C GLY A 723 17.69 -39.79 -44.54
N LYS A 724 16.41 -39.55 -44.84
CA LYS A 724 15.71 -40.02 -46.04
C LYS A 724 15.34 -38.91 -47.03
N GLU A 725 15.51 -37.65 -46.64
CA GLU A 725 15.42 -36.44 -47.50
C GLU A 725 16.78 -36.15 -48.11
#